data_AF-A0A7I8EAR1-F1
#
_entry.id   AF-A0A7I8EAR1-F1
#
_cell.length_a   1.000
_cell.length_b   1.000
_cell.length_c   1.000
_cell.angle_alpha   90.00
_cell.angle_beta   90.00
_cell.angle_gamma   90.00
#
_symmetry.space_group_name_H-M   'P 1'
#
loop_
_entity.id
_entity.type
_entity.pdbx_description
1 polymer ?
#
loop_
_entity_poly.entity_id
_entity_poly.type
_entity_poly.pdbx_seq_one_letter_code
_entity_poly.pdbx_strand_id
1 'polypeptide(L)'
;MNSVAIRQRLSAALGGGRLRKIALGLLIAVILIAGLGAGLLPWLARPKLESALSQALGGRQVQIGALAINPFTLTARIDDFRVLEAGKPVLAFKQVRANATLKSIWRLAPVLESLELDQPYFRLVRLGENRYNITDLIDKARAAPPSEGEPQRFAVYNIRVNGGRIDFDDQLLKQQHRVDAIDVAVPFISNLPVFIDTEVLPALSLKLDGAPFKLSGETKPFEDRRETRFDLKWKALELARYWDYVPAKLNFALTAGTLASDLQLVFSQGKTQTLRLDGKLGLNGLKLVEQGGQPLLSVASIKAEAAQVEPLAGIYKLKTLTVASPTLALSRNAAGVFSWQQLLPATAPASKLTASAIASAPAGKPAAKEAPNYNIARFELNDGRIDWHDAAVSPATSLSLTGMTLHADQLGSDAKQPAKLTFAANGSHGELLSATSALTLAPLAANGTFKLEALPFVDYLPYYRAYTHAQPEAGTLGVSGNYRFATEDGAPAFGIDDGALHIEGFRSALNKQRVIEIGTLDASGAAYDSRDNTLKLAAFSVDGGTTRLVRQADGKLNLQNLAKTAEVATDKGASRRAAKADKPFRVVLDSIALKNLKLSFEDQTLEKPVPLVFDRINLDAGPFAWPDVVTTNLKLAARNGQGSLATQGSLKLLPLSGKLKVDARSLDAAPAQPYFAYYLNINLVSGRVSAKGDLEFDTGSGFKGRYRGNAGLAKLHAIDRGTGEDLLRWNNLALSGVDTRFDPLNIAVRDVNLSDYYARLVLTEKGQLNLKDIAAGDATGAVPDQAVANARASDTKTVAGTRVREASLPAAAAKPVTPLRIDKVTLARGRINYTDLFIKPNYTANLTDMGGTITGLSSVDDTRAKLDIKGNVDKIAPVTIAGELNPLAKKRYIDIKAGVKGYELSAASTYSAKYAGYGIEKGKLSMDVHYKIDDNKLKAENKLLLDQLTLGDKVDSPQATKLPVKFALSLLTDRRGQINVNLPIAGSLDDPDFSVGGLVVQVIVNLLEKAVTAPFDLIASAFGGGPSLSYVGFAPGSARLEPAAQEGIAKLSQALQDRPALKLEITGWVDRDADVPGLRERAIRQKMRALKAKDASQGVESTEEIKISAAERPDLLKRVYKSADIKKPTNAIGLSKSLPTEEMEKILLAELPVSDIDLAQLGDRRARGVKDALLAAGVPEDRLFLTRTKLDASARDGEKDKGPSTRAQFKLQ
;
A
#
# COMPACT_ATOMS: atom_id res chain seq x y z
N MET A 1 91.48 73.66 21.51
CA MET A 1 90.99 74.88 22.18
C MET A 1 90.21 74.41 23.41
N ASN A 2 90.57 74.55 24.70
CA ASN A 2 91.59 75.26 25.46
C ASN A 2 92.38 74.23 26.31
N SER A 3 93.62 73.95 25.93
CA SER A 3 94.50 72.95 26.59
C SER A 3 95.53 73.57 27.54
N VAL A 4 95.51 74.90 27.74
CA VAL A 4 96.56 75.63 28.45
C VAL A 4 96.14 76.07 29.87
N ALA A 5 94.84 76.27 30.14
CA ALA A 5 94.35 76.77 31.44
C ALA A 5 94.22 75.70 32.54
N ILE A 6 94.22 74.40 32.20
CA ILE A 6 94.12 73.31 33.20
C ILE A 6 95.50 72.85 33.69
N ARG A 7 96.58 73.11 32.93
CA ARG A 7 97.94 72.73 33.33
C ARG A 7 98.53 73.59 34.46
N GLN A 8 98.06 74.82 34.67
CA GLN A 8 98.58 75.72 35.71
C GLN A 8 97.86 75.64 37.07
N ARG A 9 96.66 75.03 37.16
CA ARG A 9 95.98 74.82 38.45
C ARG A 9 96.18 73.44 39.07
N LEU A 10 96.77 72.49 38.34
CA LEU A 10 97.17 71.17 38.86
C LEU A 10 98.61 71.13 39.41
N SER A 11 99.46 72.12 39.11
CA SER A 11 100.85 72.19 39.60
C SER A 11 101.01 72.79 41.00
N ALA A 12 99.98 73.42 41.58
CA ALA A 12 100.04 74.07 42.88
C ALA A 12 99.47 73.26 44.06
N ALA A 13 98.86 72.08 43.82
CA ALA A 13 98.31 71.20 44.87
C ALA A 13 99.15 69.94 45.15
N LEU A 14 100.30 69.76 44.50
CA LEU A 14 101.13 68.55 44.56
C LEU A 14 102.57 68.80 45.08
N GLY A 15 102.77 69.82 45.93
CA GLY A 15 104.07 70.18 46.53
C GLY A 15 104.48 69.43 47.80
N GLY A 16 103.62 68.56 48.37
CA GLY A 16 103.93 67.80 49.59
C GLY A 16 104.38 66.36 49.31
N GLY A 17 105.58 65.98 49.77
CA GLY A 17 106.15 64.63 49.58
C GLY A 17 105.28 63.46 50.11
N ARG A 18 104.30 63.71 50.99
CA ARG A 18 103.30 62.72 51.43
C ARG A 18 102.24 62.43 50.37
N LEU A 19 101.78 63.42 49.61
CA LEU A 19 100.75 63.23 48.57
C LEU A 19 101.28 62.45 47.37
N ARG A 20 102.54 62.68 46.95
CA ARG A 20 103.21 61.85 45.91
C ARG A 20 103.39 60.39 46.34
N LYS A 21 103.75 60.14 47.61
CA LYS A 21 103.88 58.77 48.15
C LYS A 21 102.53 58.06 48.28
N ILE A 22 101.47 58.77 48.66
CA ILE A 22 100.10 58.24 48.69
C ILE A 22 99.60 57.96 47.26
N ALA A 23 99.83 58.86 46.30
CA ALA A 23 99.47 58.65 44.91
C ALA A 23 100.23 57.49 44.26
N LEU A 24 101.54 57.35 44.53
CA LEU A 24 102.35 56.22 44.06
C LEU A 24 101.94 54.91 44.76
N GLY A 25 101.64 54.93 46.06
CA GLY A 25 101.12 53.78 46.80
C GLY A 25 99.75 53.33 46.30
N LEU A 26 98.85 54.28 46.00
CA LEU A 26 97.57 53.99 45.35
C LEU A 26 97.76 53.45 43.93
N LEU A 27 98.71 53.98 43.15
CA LEU A 27 99.03 53.47 41.81
C LEU A 27 99.56 52.03 41.89
N ILE A 28 100.48 51.74 42.81
CA ILE A 28 101.02 50.39 43.04
C ILE A 28 99.93 49.44 43.54
N ALA A 29 99.07 49.89 44.46
CA ALA A 29 97.93 49.10 44.93
C ALA A 29 96.94 48.82 43.80
N VAL A 30 96.65 49.79 42.93
CA VAL A 30 95.81 49.60 41.74
C VAL A 30 96.47 48.63 40.75
N ILE A 31 97.78 48.74 40.49
CA ILE A 31 98.52 47.79 39.62
C ILE A 31 98.54 46.38 40.22
N LEU A 32 98.73 46.25 41.54
CA LEU A 32 98.68 44.97 42.25
C LEU A 32 97.27 44.37 42.23
N ILE A 33 96.23 45.17 42.48
CA ILE A 33 94.82 44.73 42.40
C ILE A 33 94.49 44.33 40.94
N ALA A 34 94.96 45.08 39.96
CA ALA A 34 94.80 44.76 38.53
C ALA A 34 95.50 43.44 38.16
N GLY A 35 96.78 43.28 38.51
CA GLY A 35 97.58 42.11 38.18
C GLY A 35 97.16 40.84 38.95
N LEU A 36 96.88 40.98 40.26
CA LEU A 36 96.41 39.88 41.09
C LEU A 36 94.97 39.48 40.74
N GLY A 37 94.08 40.45 40.54
CA GLY A 37 92.66 40.20 40.28
C GLY A 37 92.36 39.76 38.84
N ALA A 38 93.00 40.37 37.83
CA ALA A 38 92.71 40.06 36.42
C ALA A 38 93.59 38.94 35.82
N GLY A 39 94.76 38.66 36.40
CA GLY A 39 95.70 37.65 35.90
C GLY A 39 95.87 36.43 36.81
N LEU A 40 96.31 36.64 38.06
CA LEU A 40 96.63 35.54 38.97
C LEU A 40 95.38 34.81 39.49
N LEU A 41 94.34 35.56 39.86
CA LEU A 41 93.11 35.02 40.44
C LEU A 41 92.41 34.05 39.46
N PRO A 42 92.19 34.38 38.17
CA PRO A 42 91.57 33.43 37.25
C PRO A 42 92.42 32.20 36.96
N TRP A 43 93.75 32.34 36.90
CA TRP A 43 94.67 31.21 36.69
C TRP A 43 94.64 30.20 37.84
N LEU A 44 94.63 30.67 39.10
CA LEU A 44 94.51 29.80 40.28
C LEU A 44 93.08 29.26 40.48
N ALA A 45 92.08 30.08 40.18
CA ALA A 45 90.68 29.73 40.43
C ALA A 45 90.17 28.67 39.44
N ARG A 46 90.52 28.74 38.16
CA ARG A 46 90.00 27.84 37.11
C ARG A 46 90.12 26.34 37.45
N PRO A 47 91.32 25.76 37.69
CA PRO A 47 91.45 24.32 37.95
C PRO A 47 90.78 23.89 39.27
N LYS A 48 90.79 24.76 40.29
CA LYS A 48 90.05 24.51 41.54
C LYS A 48 88.54 24.51 41.31
N LEU A 49 88.03 25.43 40.48
CA LEU A 49 86.62 25.51 40.13
C LEU A 49 86.19 24.27 39.33
N GLU A 50 86.97 23.86 38.33
CA GLU A 50 86.71 22.63 37.54
C GLU A 50 86.64 21.40 38.44
N SER A 51 87.61 21.23 39.35
CA SER A 51 87.62 20.11 40.30
C SER A 51 86.43 20.16 41.27
N ALA A 52 86.14 21.32 41.86
CA ALA A 52 85.05 21.49 42.81
C ALA A 52 83.68 21.26 42.15
N LEU A 53 83.48 21.80 40.94
CA LEU A 53 82.24 21.61 40.18
C LEU A 53 82.09 20.15 39.72
N SER A 54 83.18 19.48 39.31
CA SER A 54 83.13 18.06 38.95
C SER A 54 82.67 17.20 40.13
N GLN A 55 83.17 17.47 41.33
CA GLN A 55 82.75 16.78 42.55
C GLN A 55 81.31 17.12 42.95
N ALA A 56 80.90 18.39 42.82
CA ALA A 56 79.54 18.82 43.11
C ALA A 56 78.52 18.15 42.17
N LEU A 57 78.85 18.06 40.87
CA LEU A 57 78.02 17.51 39.79
C LEU A 57 78.14 15.98 39.63
N GLY A 58 78.41 15.27 40.72
CA GLY A 58 78.35 13.80 40.76
C GLY A 58 79.50 13.09 40.04
N GLY A 59 80.67 13.74 39.91
CA GLY A 59 81.85 13.17 39.25
C GLY A 59 81.90 13.40 37.74
N ARG A 60 80.95 14.15 37.16
CA ARG A 60 80.96 14.53 35.74
C ARG A 60 82.13 15.48 35.46
N GLN A 61 82.82 15.29 34.33
CA GLN A 61 84.00 16.09 33.99
C GLN A 61 83.58 17.52 33.61
N VAL A 62 84.04 18.50 34.37
CA VAL A 62 83.83 19.93 34.07
C VAL A 62 85.06 20.52 33.37
N GLN A 63 84.82 21.25 32.29
CA GLN A 63 85.83 21.96 31.52
C GLN A 63 85.44 23.44 31.42
N ILE A 64 86.37 24.35 31.73
CA ILE A 64 86.23 25.79 31.52
C ILE A 64 87.23 26.19 30.45
N GLY A 65 86.85 26.93 29.41
CA GLY A 65 87.80 27.42 28.40
C GLY A 65 88.65 28.59 28.91
N ALA A 66 87.99 29.65 29.39
CA ALA A 66 88.63 30.79 30.02
C ALA A 66 87.80 31.33 31.20
N LEU A 67 88.49 31.85 32.22
CA LEU A 67 87.90 32.58 33.34
C LEU A 67 88.52 33.97 33.36
N ALA A 68 87.69 35.01 33.48
CA ALA A 68 88.15 36.39 33.59
C ALA A 68 87.40 37.09 34.73
N ILE A 69 88.13 37.77 35.61
CA ILE A 69 87.57 38.53 36.73
C ILE A 69 88.18 39.93 36.66
N ASN A 70 87.35 40.96 36.60
CA ASN A 70 87.79 42.36 36.65
C ASN A 70 87.42 42.95 38.01
N PRO A 71 88.40 43.23 38.90
CA PRO A 71 88.12 43.74 40.23
C PRO A 71 87.67 45.21 40.27
N PHE A 72 87.91 46.00 39.21
CA PHE A 72 87.49 47.41 39.16
C PHE A 72 86.06 47.58 38.68
N THR A 73 85.65 46.76 37.71
CA THR A 73 84.27 46.74 37.22
C THR A 73 83.40 45.71 37.94
N LEU A 74 84.00 44.93 38.87
CA LEU A 74 83.37 43.82 39.58
C LEU A 74 82.66 42.83 38.63
N THR A 75 83.27 42.58 37.47
CA THR A 75 82.75 41.66 36.44
C THR A 75 83.43 40.31 36.54
N ALA A 76 82.65 39.23 36.56
CA ALA A 76 83.13 37.86 36.37
C ALA A 76 82.59 37.29 35.04
N ARG A 77 83.44 36.60 34.28
CA ARG A 77 83.11 36.01 32.98
C ARG A 77 83.74 34.63 32.83
N ILE A 78 82.96 33.66 32.38
CA ILE A 78 83.43 32.31 32.03
C ILE A 78 83.12 32.08 30.55
N ASP A 79 84.12 31.67 29.77
CA ASP A 79 83.99 31.31 28.35
C ASP A 79 84.15 29.79 28.17
N ASP A 80 83.39 29.23 27.23
CA ASP A 80 83.42 27.83 26.79
C ASP A 80 83.34 26.82 27.95
N PHE A 81 82.26 26.88 28.74
CA PHE A 81 82.00 25.94 29.83
C PHE A 81 81.31 24.67 29.31
N ARG A 82 81.76 23.50 29.79
CA ARG A 82 81.18 22.20 29.43
C ARG A 82 81.20 21.24 30.62
N VAL A 83 80.14 20.45 30.75
CA VAL A 83 80.02 19.30 31.65
C VAL A 83 79.78 18.07 30.80
N LEU A 84 80.69 17.10 30.89
CA LEU A 84 80.68 15.89 30.07
C LEU A 84 80.20 14.68 30.87
N GLU A 85 79.36 13.87 30.24
CA GLU A 85 78.93 12.54 30.71
C GLU A 85 79.18 11.53 29.57
N ALA A 86 80.00 10.51 29.83
CA ALA A 86 80.42 9.53 28.83
C ALA A 86 80.92 10.16 27.51
N GLY A 87 81.69 11.25 27.61
CA GLY A 87 82.28 11.96 26.45
C GLY A 87 81.30 12.87 25.69
N LYS A 88 80.02 12.95 26.06
CA LYS A 88 79.03 13.86 25.46
C LYS A 88 78.71 15.02 26.41
N PRO A 89 78.48 16.24 25.92
CA PRO A 89 78.07 17.36 26.77
C PRO A 89 76.64 17.13 27.30
N VAL A 90 76.46 17.36 28.61
CA VAL A 90 75.15 17.36 29.29
C VAL A 90 74.72 18.78 29.63
N LEU A 91 75.67 19.64 29.99
CA LEU A 91 75.47 21.07 30.19
C LEU A 91 76.64 21.79 29.53
N ALA A 92 76.39 22.82 28.73
CA ALA A 92 77.44 23.66 28.18
C ALA A 92 76.94 25.09 27.98
N PHE A 93 77.83 26.07 27.86
CA PHE A 93 77.49 27.41 27.39
C PHE A 93 78.72 28.08 26.79
N LYS A 94 78.49 29.01 25.84
CA LYS A 94 79.56 29.76 25.19
C LYS A 94 80.15 30.79 26.14
N GLN A 95 79.30 31.52 26.86
CA GLN A 95 79.75 32.54 27.80
C GLN A 95 78.71 32.75 28.90
N VAL A 96 79.16 32.99 30.13
CA VAL A 96 78.35 33.60 31.18
C VAL A 96 79.07 34.81 31.73
N ARG A 97 78.33 35.90 31.96
CA ARG A 97 78.85 37.17 32.48
C ARG A 97 77.98 37.66 33.61
N ALA A 98 78.59 37.97 34.76
CA ALA A 98 77.93 38.58 35.90
C ALA A 98 78.65 39.88 36.28
N ASN A 99 77.91 40.99 36.33
CA ASN A 99 78.42 42.29 36.76
C ASN A 99 77.87 42.60 38.16
N ALA A 100 78.71 42.62 39.17
CA ALA A 100 78.32 43.01 40.53
C ALA A 100 78.49 44.51 40.76
N THR A 101 77.79 45.08 41.75
CA THR A 101 77.95 46.49 42.11
C THR A 101 78.43 46.67 43.55
N LEU A 102 79.17 47.75 43.81
CA LEU A 102 79.57 48.17 45.16
C LEU A 102 78.36 48.47 46.06
N LYS A 103 77.15 48.70 45.49
CA LYS A 103 75.91 48.80 46.26
C LYS A 103 75.63 47.54 47.10
N SER A 104 76.17 46.38 46.72
CA SER A 104 76.04 45.13 47.50
C SER A 104 76.58 45.24 48.92
N ILE A 105 77.66 46.01 49.11
CA ILE A 105 78.29 46.24 50.42
C ILE A 105 77.35 47.08 51.31
N TRP A 106 76.81 48.17 50.76
CA TRP A 106 75.91 49.08 51.48
C TRP A 106 74.53 48.47 51.76
N ARG A 107 74.07 47.54 50.90
CA ARG A 107 72.77 46.86 51.03
C ARG A 107 72.84 45.56 51.84
N LEU A 108 74.03 45.11 52.23
CA LEU A 108 74.27 43.81 52.89
C LEU A 108 73.58 42.64 52.16
N ALA A 109 73.51 42.74 50.83
CA ALA A 109 72.79 41.82 49.96
C ALA A 109 73.50 41.77 48.60
N PRO A 110 73.56 40.62 47.90
CA PRO A 110 74.11 40.56 46.55
C PRO A 110 73.27 41.42 45.58
N VAL A 111 73.92 42.41 44.96
CA VAL A 111 73.31 43.24 43.91
C VAL A 111 74.12 43.08 42.62
N LEU A 112 73.47 42.55 41.58
CA LEU A 112 74.05 42.38 40.24
C LEU A 112 73.41 43.35 39.25
N GLU A 113 74.21 44.07 38.46
CA GLU A 113 73.77 45.02 37.42
C GLU A 113 73.36 44.31 36.11
N SER A 114 74.00 43.18 35.80
CA SER A 114 73.59 42.28 34.72
C SER A 114 74.04 40.84 34.98
N LEU A 115 73.25 39.89 34.47
CA LEU A 115 73.58 38.47 34.43
C LEU A 115 73.22 37.93 33.04
N GLU A 116 74.22 37.66 32.22
CA GLU A 116 74.04 37.27 30.81
C GLU A 116 74.59 35.86 30.58
N LEU A 117 73.83 35.00 29.91
CA LEU A 117 74.19 33.62 29.57
C LEU A 117 73.98 33.38 28.06
N ASP A 118 75.07 33.19 27.33
CA ASP A 118 75.06 33.03 25.88
C ASP A 118 75.19 31.55 25.46
N GLN A 119 74.27 31.15 24.59
CA GLN A 119 74.15 29.83 23.98
C GLN A 119 74.24 28.66 24.99
N PRO A 120 73.43 28.66 26.07
CA PRO A 120 73.41 27.51 26.96
C PRO A 120 72.82 26.29 26.27
N TYR A 121 73.42 25.13 26.52
CA TYR A 121 73.02 23.82 26.02
C TYR A 121 72.75 22.89 27.19
N PHE A 122 71.63 22.17 27.16
CA PHE A 122 71.31 21.14 28.15
C PHE A 122 70.81 19.87 27.46
N ARG A 123 71.29 18.70 27.90
CA ARG A 123 70.81 17.40 27.41
C ARG A 123 70.15 16.63 28.54
N LEU A 124 68.84 16.41 28.39
CA LEU A 124 68.03 15.64 29.33
C LEU A 124 67.65 14.31 28.71
N VAL A 125 67.95 13.20 29.39
CA VAL A 125 67.62 11.85 28.92
C VAL A 125 66.68 11.20 29.92
N ARG A 126 65.50 10.76 29.50
CA ARG A 126 64.59 9.95 30.32
C ARG A 126 64.94 8.48 30.14
N LEU A 127 65.38 7.86 31.23
CA LEU A 127 65.82 6.46 31.31
C LEU A 127 64.69 5.52 31.77
N GLY A 128 63.68 6.04 32.48
CA GLY A 128 62.51 5.31 32.96
C GLY A 128 61.42 6.25 33.44
N GLU A 129 60.30 5.73 33.97
CA GLU A 129 59.09 6.52 34.25
C GLU A 129 59.35 7.80 35.07
N ASN A 130 60.21 7.71 36.11
CA ASN A 130 60.66 8.81 36.95
C ASN A 130 62.19 8.90 37.08
N ARG A 131 62.95 8.40 36.08
CA ARG A 131 64.42 8.36 36.12
C ARG A 131 65.00 9.08 34.92
N TYR A 132 65.95 9.98 35.17
CA TYR A 132 66.65 10.79 34.19
C TYR A 132 68.17 10.69 34.40
N ASN A 133 68.96 11.09 33.40
CA ASN A 133 70.42 11.16 33.52
C ASN A 133 70.93 12.16 34.58
N ILE A 134 70.03 12.97 35.16
CA ILE A 134 70.34 13.91 36.25
C ILE A 134 69.62 13.56 37.58
N THR A 135 68.92 12.42 37.66
CA THR A 135 68.15 12.07 38.87
C THR A 135 69.07 11.93 40.10
N ASP A 136 70.30 11.46 39.93
CA ASP A 136 71.32 11.42 40.98
C ASP A 136 71.60 12.81 41.59
N LEU A 137 71.61 13.86 40.76
CA LEU A 137 71.81 15.23 41.19
C LEU A 137 70.58 15.76 41.95
N ILE A 138 69.38 15.42 41.47
CA ILE A 138 68.11 15.80 42.10
C ILE A 138 67.99 15.12 43.48
N ASP A 139 68.28 13.83 43.57
CA ASP A 139 68.20 13.06 44.81
C ASP A 139 69.22 13.56 45.83
N LYS A 140 70.46 13.85 45.39
CA LYS A 140 71.49 14.47 46.25
C LYS A 140 71.07 15.85 46.75
N ALA A 141 70.41 16.66 45.91
CA ALA A 141 69.89 17.97 46.31
C ALA A 141 68.72 17.86 47.29
N ARG A 142 67.80 16.89 47.10
CA ARG A 142 66.67 16.65 48.02
C ARG A 142 67.09 16.10 49.37
N ALA A 143 68.21 15.37 49.43
CA ALA A 143 68.76 14.85 50.68
C ALA A 143 69.46 15.93 51.54
N ALA A 144 69.67 17.15 51.01
CA ALA A 144 70.19 18.25 51.80
C ALA A 144 69.12 18.77 52.79
N PRO A 145 69.46 19.00 54.07
CA PRO A 145 68.50 19.49 55.05
C PRO A 145 67.91 20.86 54.65
N PRO A 146 66.61 21.12 54.91
CA PRO A 146 66.02 22.44 54.68
C PRO A 146 66.77 23.51 55.45
N SER A 147 67.05 24.66 54.83
CA SER A 147 67.64 25.81 55.52
C SER A 147 66.60 26.46 56.43
N GLU A 148 66.76 26.36 57.75
CA GLU A 148 65.98 27.13 58.72
C GLU A 148 66.55 28.56 58.85
N GLY A 149 65.88 29.55 58.24
CA GLY A 149 66.26 30.96 58.30
C GLY A 149 65.42 31.86 57.37
N GLU A 150 65.46 33.18 57.59
CA GLU A 150 64.84 34.15 56.67
C GLU A 150 65.45 34.07 55.26
N PRO A 151 64.67 34.29 54.19
CA PRO A 151 65.18 34.27 52.82
C PRO A 151 66.32 35.26 52.64
N GLN A 152 67.42 34.81 52.02
CA GLN A 152 68.53 35.70 51.68
C GLN A 152 68.05 36.80 50.73
N ARG A 153 68.35 38.05 51.08
CA ARG A 153 67.97 39.24 50.28
C ARG A 153 68.91 39.41 49.10
N PHE A 154 68.37 39.77 47.93
CA PHE A 154 69.14 40.00 46.70
C PHE A 154 68.42 40.97 45.75
N ALA A 155 69.18 41.51 44.79
CA ALA A 155 68.64 42.22 43.63
C ALA A 155 69.48 41.92 42.37
N VAL A 156 68.83 41.55 41.28
CA VAL A 156 69.50 41.29 39.99
C VAL A 156 68.81 42.10 38.90
N TYR A 157 69.56 42.96 38.24
CA TYR A 157 69.16 43.71 37.06
C TYR A 157 69.60 42.95 35.80
N ASN A 158 68.89 43.17 34.69
CA ASN A 158 69.24 42.71 33.34
C ASN A 158 69.68 41.24 33.26
N ILE A 159 68.80 40.30 33.64
CA ILE A 159 69.03 38.88 33.39
C ILE A 159 68.73 38.60 31.93
N ARG A 160 69.69 38.06 31.18
CA ARG A 160 69.53 37.64 29.79
C ARG A 160 70.05 36.24 29.55
N VAL A 161 69.29 35.46 28.79
CA VAL A 161 69.74 34.22 28.18
C VAL A 161 69.56 34.38 26.68
N ASN A 162 70.60 34.13 25.88
CA ASN A 162 70.54 34.30 24.43
C ASN A 162 70.81 32.97 23.71
N GLY A 163 69.91 32.55 22.83
CA GLY A 163 70.12 31.43 21.91
C GLY A 163 70.35 30.06 22.57
N GLY A 164 69.65 29.77 23.67
CA GLY A 164 69.76 28.50 24.39
C GLY A 164 69.13 27.31 23.65
N ARG A 165 69.53 26.10 24.04
CA ARG A 165 69.07 24.82 23.49
C ARG A 165 68.93 23.74 24.56
N ILE A 166 67.85 22.98 24.51
CA ILE A 166 67.62 21.78 25.31
C ILE A 166 67.32 20.62 24.35
N ASP A 167 68.10 19.54 24.40
CA ASP A 167 67.76 18.28 23.75
C ASP A 167 67.18 17.31 24.79
N PHE A 168 65.93 16.89 24.60
CA PHE A 168 65.25 15.90 25.44
C PHE A 168 65.11 14.57 24.70
N ASP A 169 65.70 13.51 25.24
CA ASP A 169 65.75 12.17 24.67
C ASP A 169 64.94 11.21 25.56
N ASP A 170 63.72 10.88 25.14
CA ASP A 170 62.85 9.96 25.87
C ASP A 170 63.03 8.53 25.35
N GLN A 171 63.87 7.76 26.04
CA GLN A 171 64.17 6.38 25.65
C GLN A 171 63.02 5.42 25.95
N LEU A 172 62.09 5.79 26.84
CA LEU A 172 60.93 4.98 27.18
C LEU A 172 59.89 5.01 26.05
N LEU A 173 59.63 6.20 25.51
CA LEU A 173 58.71 6.41 24.39
C LEU A 173 59.40 6.37 23.02
N LYS A 174 60.73 6.24 22.98
CA LYS A 174 61.57 6.30 21.76
C LYS A 174 61.34 7.59 20.98
N GLN A 175 61.15 8.69 21.70
CA GLN A 175 60.87 10.00 21.14
C GLN A 175 61.98 10.99 21.49
N GLN A 176 62.17 12.00 20.62
CA GLN A 176 63.15 13.07 20.85
C GLN A 176 62.49 14.42 20.63
N HIS A 177 62.67 15.31 21.60
CA HIS A 177 62.19 16.67 21.56
C HIS A 177 63.36 17.65 21.64
N ARG A 178 63.28 18.74 20.88
CA ARG A 178 64.27 19.81 20.90
C ARG A 178 63.61 21.13 21.22
N VAL A 179 64.15 21.82 22.21
CA VAL A 179 63.88 23.24 22.48
C VAL A 179 65.09 24.02 21.98
N ASP A 180 64.92 24.95 21.04
CA ASP A 180 66.02 25.81 20.57
C ASP A 180 65.62 27.28 20.52
N ALA A 181 66.60 28.13 20.20
CA ALA A 181 66.45 29.59 20.19
C ALA A 181 65.82 30.13 21.49
N ILE A 182 66.24 29.59 22.64
CA ILE A 182 65.74 30.01 23.95
C ILE A 182 66.35 31.36 24.29
N ASP A 183 65.53 32.39 24.24
CA ASP A 183 65.87 33.73 24.68
C ASP A 183 65.02 34.09 25.91
N VAL A 184 65.68 34.46 27.02
CA VAL A 184 65.03 34.90 28.27
C VAL A 184 65.49 36.30 28.59
N ALA A 185 64.56 37.19 28.94
CA ALA A 185 64.87 38.53 29.42
C ALA A 185 64.07 38.83 30.69
N VAL A 186 64.76 39.15 31.78
CA VAL A 186 64.15 39.64 33.03
C VAL A 186 64.86 40.94 33.41
N PRO A 187 64.24 42.12 33.17
CA PRO A 187 64.89 43.41 33.40
C PRO A 187 65.31 43.66 34.84
N PHE A 188 64.52 43.20 35.81
CA PHE A 188 64.79 43.37 37.23
C PHE A 188 64.05 42.34 38.08
N ILE A 189 64.71 41.77 39.08
CA ILE A 189 64.09 40.91 40.11
C ILE A 189 64.78 41.13 41.45
N SER A 190 64.01 41.31 42.52
CA SER A 190 64.54 41.61 43.86
C SER A 190 63.54 41.24 44.95
N ASN A 191 64.01 40.64 46.04
CA ASN A 191 63.21 40.41 47.27
C ASN A 191 63.58 41.39 48.40
N LEU A 192 64.28 42.49 48.11
CA LEU A 192 64.51 43.58 49.06
C LEU A 192 63.18 44.27 49.44
N PRO A 193 62.92 44.61 50.73
CA PRO A 193 61.64 45.15 51.19
C PRO A 193 61.04 46.32 50.40
N VAL A 194 61.87 47.20 49.85
CA VAL A 194 61.44 48.38 49.05
C VAL A 194 61.03 48.05 47.60
N PHE A 195 61.27 46.81 47.15
CA PHE A 195 61.01 46.36 45.78
C PHE A 195 60.06 45.15 45.71
N ILE A 196 59.49 44.73 46.85
CA ILE A 196 58.59 43.56 46.92
C ILE A 196 57.31 43.78 46.10
N ASP A 197 56.85 45.03 46.01
CA ASP A 197 55.65 45.48 45.27
C ASP A 197 55.93 45.82 43.80
N THR A 198 57.19 45.77 43.36
CA THR A 198 57.60 46.14 41.99
C THR A 198 57.25 45.04 40.99
N GLU A 199 56.61 45.43 39.89
CA GLU A 199 56.26 44.52 38.80
C GLU A 199 57.52 44.08 38.02
N VAL A 200 57.72 42.77 37.92
CA VAL A 200 58.77 42.15 37.12
C VAL A 200 58.19 41.83 35.75
N LEU A 201 58.87 42.24 34.66
CA LEU A 201 58.43 42.04 33.28
C LEU A 201 59.23 40.93 32.57
N PRO A 202 58.99 39.63 32.83
CA PRO A 202 59.71 38.57 32.15
C PRO A 202 59.24 38.40 30.70
N ALA A 203 60.19 38.10 29.82
CA ALA A 203 59.94 37.66 28.45
C ALA A 203 60.73 36.39 28.15
N LEU A 204 60.11 35.47 27.43
CA LEU A 204 60.68 34.20 26.98
C LEU A 204 60.26 33.96 25.52
N SER A 205 61.20 33.65 24.64
CA SER A 205 60.90 33.08 23.32
C SER A 205 61.73 31.84 23.07
N LEU A 206 61.13 30.85 22.43
CA LEU A 206 61.80 29.60 22.06
C LEU A 206 61.10 28.95 20.87
N LYS A 207 61.71 27.91 20.28
CA LYS A 207 61.03 26.97 19.39
C LYS A 207 61.08 25.58 20.01
N LEU A 208 59.92 24.94 20.16
CA LEU A 208 59.82 23.55 20.58
C LEU A 208 59.49 22.71 19.34
N ASP A 209 60.38 21.79 18.96
CA ASP A 209 60.26 20.94 17.78
C ASP A 209 59.94 21.74 16.49
N GLY A 210 60.49 22.96 16.40
CA GLY A 210 60.27 23.90 15.30
C GLY A 210 59.09 24.86 15.50
N ALA A 211 58.16 24.58 16.41
CA ALA A 211 56.99 25.42 16.72
C ALA A 211 57.38 26.62 17.60
N PRO A 212 57.21 27.87 17.13
CA PRO A 212 57.54 29.05 17.93
C PRO A 212 56.60 29.24 19.12
N PHE A 213 57.19 29.54 20.28
CA PHE A 213 56.52 29.95 21.51
C PHE A 213 57.04 31.31 21.97
N LYS A 214 56.12 32.17 22.43
CA LYS A 214 56.45 33.42 23.12
C LYS A 214 55.63 33.53 24.40
N LEU A 215 56.29 33.93 25.47
CA LEU A 215 55.70 34.30 26.75
C LEU A 215 56.20 35.69 27.10
N SER A 216 55.28 36.59 27.47
CA SER A 216 55.62 37.92 27.99
C SER A 216 54.56 38.36 28.98
N GLY A 217 54.93 39.16 29.98
CA GLY A 217 53.94 39.81 30.83
C GLY A 217 54.57 40.34 32.11
N GLU A 218 53.80 40.31 33.19
CA GLU A 218 54.16 40.93 34.47
C GLU A 218 53.90 39.98 35.64
N THR A 219 54.72 40.06 36.68
CA THR A 219 54.55 39.26 37.89
C THR A 219 55.09 39.96 39.12
N LYS A 220 54.46 39.71 40.28
CA LYS A 220 54.89 40.16 41.62
C LYS A 220 55.28 38.95 42.48
N PRO A 221 56.48 38.39 42.28
CA PRO A 221 56.83 37.06 42.81
C PRO A 221 57.10 37.02 44.32
N PHE A 222 57.31 38.18 44.96
CA PHE A 222 57.69 38.26 46.38
C PHE A 222 56.64 38.91 47.29
N GLU A 223 55.54 39.43 46.74
CA GLU A 223 54.42 39.98 47.51
C GLU A 223 53.65 38.86 48.23
N ASP A 224 52.97 39.16 49.33
CA ASP A 224 52.12 38.20 50.07
C ASP A 224 51.02 37.61 49.19
N ARG A 225 50.48 38.45 48.30
CA ARG A 225 49.57 38.04 47.22
C ARG A 225 50.35 38.06 45.91
N ARG A 226 50.83 36.90 45.49
CA ARG A 226 51.61 36.75 44.26
C ARG A 226 50.67 36.82 43.06
N GLU A 227 50.81 37.86 42.26
CA GLU A 227 50.04 38.05 41.04
C GLU A 227 50.92 37.88 39.80
N THR A 228 50.38 37.22 38.78
CA THR A 228 51.06 36.96 37.52
C THR A 228 50.08 37.14 36.38
N ARG A 229 50.46 37.94 35.36
CA ARG A 229 49.74 38.06 34.09
C ARG A 229 50.71 37.77 32.94
N PHE A 230 50.46 36.71 32.18
CA PHE A 230 51.31 36.32 31.05
C PHE A 230 50.49 36.13 29.77
N ASP A 231 50.96 36.72 28.68
CA ASP A 231 50.52 36.41 27.33
C ASP A 231 51.33 35.21 26.80
N LEU A 232 50.62 34.17 26.35
CA LEU A 232 51.13 32.87 25.92
C LEU A 232 50.76 32.64 24.45
N LYS A 233 51.77 32.69 23.57
CA LYS A 233 51.58 32.56 22.12
C LYS A 233 52.29 31.34 21.57
N TRP A 234 51.53 30.37 21.07
CA TRP A 234 52.03 29.24 20.30
C TRP A 234 51.63 29.35 18.83
N LYS A 235 52.56 29.07 17.92
CA LYS A 235 52.27 28.97 16.48
C LYS A 235 52.53 27.54 15.97
N ALA A 236 51.46 26.84 15.62
CA ALA A 236 51.48 25.55 14.93
C ALA A 236 52.26 24.43 15.64
N LEU A 237 51.98 24.19 16.93
CA LEU A 237 52.53 23.08 17.69
C LEU A 237 51.93 21.73 17.22
N GLU A 238 52.75 20.80 16.72
CA GLU A 238 52.33 19.49 16.23
C GLU A 238 51.95 18.54 17.38
N LEU A 239 50.65 18.39 17.64
CA LEU A 239 50.15 17.64 18.80
C LEU A 239 50.40 16.13 18.72
N ALA A 240 50.50 15.55 17.52
CA ALA A 240 50.75 14.12 17.32
C ALA A 240 52.09 13.68 17.95
N ARG A 241 53.10 14.57 17.99
CA ARG A 241 54.39 14.30 18.65
C ARG A 241 54.26 14.17 20.17
N TYR A 242 53.22 14.72 20.78
CA TYR A 242 53.06 14.69 22.23
C TYR A 242 51.94 13.74 22.68
N TRP A 243 51.32 13.00 21.75
CA TRP A 243 50.17 12.14 22.06
C TRP A 243 50.52 11.02 23.05
N ASP A 244 51.70 10.43 22.93
CA ASP A 244 52.17 9.35 23.81
C ASP A 244 52.42 9.81 25.27
N TYR A 245 52.45 11.13 25.50
CA TYR A 245 52.56 11.72 26.85
C TYR A 245 51.20 11.89 27.54
N VAL A 246 50.08 11.60 26.87
CA VAL A 246 48.74 11.67 27.48
C VAL A 246 48.62 10.52 28.50
N PRO A 247 48.33 10.81 29.79
CA PRO A 247 48.36 9.81 30.86
C PRO A 247 47.24 8.75 30.79
N ALA A 248 46.28 8.88 29.86
CA ALA A 248 45.14 7.98 29.71
C ALA A 248 45.35 6.99 28.55
N LYS A 249 45.12 5.70 28.80
CA LYS A 249 45.08 4.67 27.76
C LYS A 249 43.77 4.78 26.97
N LEU A 250 43.80 5.55 25.88
CA LEU A 250 42.66 5.73 24.98
C LEU A 250 42.71 4.70 23.84
N ASN A 251 41.55 4.24 23.37
CA ASN A 251 41.46 3.26 22.27
C ASN A 251 41.50 3.91 20.88
N PHE A 252 42.04 5.14 20.79
CA PHE A 252 42.23 5.88 19.55
C PHE A 252 43.54 6.67 19.62
N ALA A 253 44.09 7.01 18.45
CA ALA A 253 45.35 7.72 18.29
C ALA A 253 45.16 9.04 17.53
N LEU A 254 45.88 10.08 17.96
CA LEU A 254 46.01 11.35 17.27
C LEU A 254 47.15 11.28 16.26
N THR A 255 46.82 11.25 14.96
CA THR A 255 47.83 11.13 13.89
C THR A 255 48.21 12.46 13.27
N ALA A 256 47.36 13.48 13.37
CA ALA A 256 47.65 14.83 12.89
C ALA A 256 46.86 15.89 13.68
N GLY A 257 47.44 17.10 13.76
CA GLY A 257 46.80 18.27 14.34
C GLY A 257 47.83 19.30 14.80
N THR A 258 47.61 20.58 14.48
CA THR A 258 48.47 21.68 14.92
C THR A 258 47.71 22.64 15.83
N LEU A 259 48.28 22.95 17.01
CA LEU A 259 47.74 23.90 17.97
C LEU A 259 48.33 25.31 17.75
N ALA A 260 47.47 26.32 17.78
CA ALA A 260 47.84 27.72 17.89
C ALA A 260 47.11 28.35 19.07
N SER A 261 47.80 29.20 19.83
CA SER A 261 47.23 29.87 21.00
C SER A 261 47.63 31.33 21.03
N ASP A 262 46.69 32.17 21.50
CA ASP A 262 46.93 33.54 21.92
C ASP A 262 46.14 33.74 23.21
N LEU A 263 46.74 33.32 24.32
CA LEU A 263 46.07 33.23 25.62
C LEU A 263 46.71 34.18 26.62
N GLN A 264 45.90 34.88 27.40
CA GLN A 264 46.33 35.58 28.59
C GLN A 264 46.03 34.73 29.83
N LEU A 265 47.06 34.41 30.59
CA LEU A 265 47.00 33.74 31.87
C LEU A 265 47.04 34.79 32.97
N VAL A 266 46.05 34.77 33.87
CA VAL A 266 46.03 35.57 35.09
C VAL A 266 46.00 34.62 36.29
N PHE A 267 47.07 34.61 37.06
CA PHE A 267 47.21 33.78 38.25
C PHE A 267 47.38 34.66 39.48
N SER A 268 46.69 34.33 40.56
CA SER A 268 46.82 35.01 41.85
C SER A 268 46.85 33.99 42.98
N GLN A 269 47.89 34.05 43.80
CA GLN A 269 48.13 33.17 44.94
C GLN A 269 48.26 33.99 46.23
N GLY A 270 47.29 33.81 47.14
CA GLY A 270 47.31 34.34 48.50
C GLY A 270 46.70 33.32 49.47
N LYS A 271 45.63 33.68 50.20
CA LYS A 271 44.83 32.71 50.99
C LYS A 271 44.14 31.66 50.12
N THR A 272 43.76 32.02 48.90
CA THR A 272 43.20 31.14 47.87
C THR A 272 44.01 31.27 46.59
N GLN A 273 43.93 30.25 45.73
CA GLN A 273 44.60 30.21 44.44
C GLN A 273 43.56 30.36 43.34
N THR A 274 43.78 31.30 42.43
CA THR A 274 42.90 31.54 41.27
C THR A 274 43.73 31.51 40.00
N LEU A 275 43.17 30.92 38.95
CA LEU A 275 43.77 30.83 37.63
C LEU A 275 42.68 31.14 36.62
N ARG A 276 42.86 32.20 35.85
CA ARG A 276 41.99 32.59 34.74
C ARG A 276 42.76 32.55 33.42
N LEU A 277 42.09 32.06 32.39
CA LEU A 277 42.58 31.99 31.01
C LEU A 277 41.59 32.71 30.10
N ASP A 278 42.09 33.68 29.34
CA ASP A 278 41.32 34.48 28.38
C ASP A 278 42.01 34.44 27.01
N GLY A 279 41.29 34.61 25.90
CA GLY A 279 41.88 34.71 24.56
C GLY A 279 41.46 33.62 23.58
N LYS A 280 42.29 33.34 22.58
CA LYS A 280 41.94 32.50 21.42
C LYS A 280 42.75 31.20 21.38
N LEU A 281 42.07 30.11 21.08
CA LEU A 281 42.65 28.80 20.84
C LEU A 281 42.23 28.28 19.47
N GLY A 282 43.17 27.76 18.69
CA GLY A 282 42.92 27.19 17.38
C GLY A 282 43.59 25.83 17.22
N LEU A 283 42.85 24.87 16.68
CA LEU A 283 43.35 23.55 16.30
C LEU A 283 43.06 23.33 14.82
N ASN A 284 44.07 23.00 14.01
CA ASN A 284 43.90 22.78 12.58
C ASN A 284 44.31 21.36 12.17
N GLY A 285 43.57 20.76 11.23
CA GLY A 285 43.91 19.47 10.63
C GLY A 285 43.90 18.29 11.61
N LEU A 286 42.95 18.28 12.54
CA LEU A 286 42.81 17.20 13.53
C LEU A 286 42.43 15.89 12.82
N LYS A 287 43.18 14.81 13.08
CA LYS A 287 42.85 13.46 12.61
C LYS A 287 43.02 12.44 13.74
N LEU A 288 41.93 11.75 14.05
CA LEU A 288 41.87 10.65 14.99
C LEU A 288 41.59 9.34 14.24
N VAL A 289 42.30 8.29 14.62
CA VAL A 289 42.11 6.93 14.12
C VAL A 289 41.89 5.97 15.28
N GLU A 290 41.15 4.89 15.07
CA GLU A 290 41.06 3.79 16.03
C GLU A 290 42.40 3.04 16.13
N GLN A 291 42.60 2.24 17.19
CA GLN A 291 43.82 1.40 17.33
C GLN A 291 44.06 0.45 16.13
N GLY A 292 43.03 0.12 15.34
CA GLY A 292 43.14 -0.65 14.10
C GLY A 292 43.51 0.16 12.85
N GLY A 293 43.74 1.47 12.98
CA GLY A 293 44.09 2.38 11.87
C GLY A 293 42.91 2.93 11.07
N GLN A 294 41.67 2.57 11.43
CA GLN A 294 40.46 3.09 10.78
C GLN A 294 40.24 4.56 11.13
N PRO A 295 39.88 5.43 10.17
CA PRO A 295 39.53 6.82 10.45
C PRO A 295 38.32 6.91 11.41
N LEU A 296 38.46 7.70 12.48
CA LEU A 296 37.39 7.92 13.47
C LEU A 296 36.79 9.32 13.33
N LEU A 297 37.62 10.35 13.43
CA LEU A 297 37.23 11.75 13.37
C LEU A 297 38.30 12.54 12.62
N SER A 298 37.89 13.36 11.66
CA SER A 298 38.75 14.40 11.10
C SER A 298 38.07 15.75 11.17
N VAL A 299 38.78 16.80 11.57
CA VAL A 299 38.25 18.16 11.65
C VAL A 299 39.22 19.12 10.99
N ALA A 300 38.73 19.92 10.04
CA ALA A 300 39.57 20.88 9.32
C ALA A 300 40.09 21.98 10.26
N SER A 301 39.20 22.56 11.07
CA SER A 301 39.61 23.46 12.15
C SER A 301 38.62 23.52 13.31
N ILE A 302 39.13 23.73 14.52
CA ILE A 302 38.38 24.08 15.73
C ILE A 302 38.92 25.41 16.23
N LYS A 303 38.04 26.40 16.43
CA LYS A 303 38.40 27.72 16.97
C LYS A 303 37.55 28.00 18.20
N ALA A 304 38.18 28.35 19.31
CA ALA A 304 37.51 28.73 20.55
C ALA A 304 38.00 30.10 21.02
N GLU A 305 37.09 30.95 21.47
CA GLU A 305 37.41 32.21 22.14
C GLU A 305 36.93 32.16 23.59
N ALA A 306 37.86 32.16 24.53
CA ALA A 306 37.58 32.18 25.96
C ALA A 306 37.09 33.57 26.39
N ALA A 307 35.94 33.61 27.05
CA ALA A 307 35.41 34.80 27.72
C ALA A 307 35.86 34.86 29.19
N GLN A 308 35.86 33.70 29.86
CA GLN A 308 36.27 33.50 31.24
C GLN A 308 36.44 32.00 31.48
N VAL A 309 37.67 31.50 31.49
CA VAL A 309 37.97 30.10 31.86
C VAL A 309 38.75 30.08 33.16
N GLU A 310 38.14 29.57 34.22
CA GLU A 310 38.75 29.44 35.55
C GLU A 310 38.74 27.97 36.00
N PRO A 311 39.75 27.17 35.60
CA PRO A 311 39.75 25.72 35.82
C PRO A 311 39.72 25.34 37.30
N LEU A 312 40.34 26.17 38.17
CA LEU A 312 40.35 25.95 39.62
C LEU A 312 38.98 26.22 40.27
N ALA A 313 38.15 27.07 39.66
CA ALA A 313 36.79 27.39 40.11
C ALA A 313 35.71 26.58 39.37
N GLY A 314 36.08 25.78 38.36
CA GLY A 314 35.13 25.03 37.53
C GLY A 314 34.27 25.90 36.61
N ILE A 315 34.72 27.11 36.26
CA ILE A 315 33.98 28.04 35.39
C ILE A 315 34.56 27.99 33.97
N TYR A 316 33.72 27.75 32.96
CA TYR A 316 34.12 27.63 31.55
C TYR A 316 33.17 28.42 30.65
N LYS A 317 33.46 29.70 30.42
CA LYS A 317 32.67 30.56 29.54
C LYS A 317 33.41 30.86 28.24
N LEU A 318 32.82 30.51 27.11
CA LEU A 318 33.33 30.77 25.76
C LEU A 318 32.42 31.77 25.04
N LYS A 319 33.01 32.73 24.31
CA LYS A 319 32.26 33.62 23.41
C LYS A 319 31.82 32.87 22.16
N THR A 320 32.75 32.13 21.55
CA THR A 320 32.51 31.38 20.32
C THR A 320 33.23 30.03 20.36
N LEU A 321 32.60 29.01 19.78
CA LEU A 321 33.21 27.73 19.47
C LEU A 321 32.79 27.32 18.06
N THR A 322 33.73 27.36 17.10
CA THR A 322 33.48 27.01 15.70
C THR A 322 34.21 25.73 15.33
N VAL A 323 33.50 24.78 14.72
CA VAL A 323 34.00 23.50 14.22
C VAL A 323 33.75 23.44 12.71
N ALA A 324 34.82 23.42 11.92
CA ALA A 324 34.73 23.43 10.45
C ALA A 324 35.02 22.05 9.86
N SER A 325 34.13 21.61 8.97
CA SER A 325 34.16 20.36 8.23
C SER A 325 34.53 19.12 9.06
N PRO A 326 33.85 18.85 10.19
CA PRO A 326 34.05 17.61 10.94
C PRO A 326 33.50 16.41 10.14
N THR A 327 34.30 15.37 9.96
CA THR A 327 33.87 14.08 9.41
C THR A 327 33.99 13.01 10.50
N LEU A 328 32.89 12.35 10.81
CA LEU A 328 32.79 11.31 11.83
C LEU A 328 32.35 9.99 11.20
N ALA A 329 33.13 8.93 11.41
CA ALA A 329 32.76 7.58 11.00
C ALA A 329 32.17 6.81 12.18
N LEU A 330 30.93 6.34 12.03
CA LEU A 330 30.21 5.55 13.02
C LEU A 330 29.82 4.21 12.41
N SER A 331 29.89 3.15 13.20
CA SER A 331 29.39 1.86 12.77
C SER A 331 28.65 1.11 13.87
N ARG A 332 27.76 0.22 13.47
CA ARG A 332 27.12 -0.78 14.31
C ARG A 332 27.41 -2.15 13.75
N ASN A 333 28.05 -3.00 14.55
CA ASN A 333 28.40 -4.35 14.10
C ASN A 333 27.17 -5.27 14.09
N ALA A 334 27.31 -6.49 13.56
CA ALA A 334 26.23 -7.47 13.48
C ALA A 334 25.66 -7.90 14.86
N ALA A 335 26.42 -7.72 15.95
CA ALA A 335 25.95 -7.95 17.32
C ALA A 335 25.18 -6.74 17.90
N GLY A 336 24.99 -5.68 17.12
CA GLY A 336 24.29 -4.47 17.52
C GLY A 336 25.11 -3.51 18.37
N VAL A 337 26.41 -3.74 18.55
CA VAL A 337 27.34 -2.90 19.33
C VAL A 337 27.83 -1.73 18.47
N PHE A 338 27.78 -0.53 19.03
CA PHE A 338 28.22 0.69 18.33
C PHE A 338 29.74 0.89 18.47
N SER A 339 30.40 1.40 17.43
CA SER A 339 31.85 1.68 17.43
C SER A 339 32.27 2.62 18.56
N TRP A 340 31.47 3.64 18.86
CA TRP A 340 31.79 4.61 19.92
C TRP A 340 31.85 4.00 21.32
N GLN A 341 31.15 2.88 21.57
CA GLN A 341 31.20 2.17 22.87
C GLN A 341 32.57 1.53 23.12
N GLN A 342 33.36 1.31 22.06
CA GLN A 342 34.68 0.69 22.13
C GLN A 342 35.81 1.72 22.27
N LEU A 343 35.51 3.02 22.13
CA LEU A 343 36.50 4.11 22.19
C LEU A 343 36.98 4.40 23.62
N LEU A 344 36.13 4.12 24.61
CA LEU A 344 36.50 4.21 26.02
C LEU A 344 37.05 2.85 26.47
N PRO A 345 38.18 2.80 27.20
CA PRO A 345 38.64 1.56 27.79
C PRO A 345 37.53 1.01 28.69
N ALA A 346 37.22 -0.28 28.54
CA ALA A 346 36.30 -0.97 29.43
C ALA A 346 36.73 -0.65 30.86
N THR A 347 35.84 -0.03 31.64
CA THR A 347 36.08 0.17 33.06
C THR A 347 36.33 -1.21 33.64
N ALA A 348 37.60 -1.51 33.92
CA ALA A 348 37.94 -2.72 34.66
C ALA A 348 37.04 -2.69 35.90
N PRO A 349 36.34 -3.80 36.24
CA PRO A 349 35.69 -3.88 37.53
C PRO A 349 36.77 -3.52 38.55
N ALA A 350 36.44 -2.63 39.49
CA ALA A 350 37.35 -2.15 40.52
C ALA A 350 37.98 -3.37 41.21
N SER A 351 39.11 -3.83 40.68
CA SER A 351 39.89 -4.88 41.26
C SER A 351 40.43 -4.25 42.52
N LYS A 352 40.13 -4.89 43.64
CA LYS A 352 40.57 -4.56 44.98
C LYS A 352 42.08 -4.37 44.95
N LEU A 353 42.54 -3.15 44.64
CA LEU A 353 43.80 -2.66 45.13
C LEU A 353 43.59 -2.53 46.64
N THR A 354 44.09 -3.53 47.34
CA THR A 354 44.27 -3.53 48.78
C THR A 354 44.79 -2.18 49.21
N ALA A 355 43.92 -1.41 49.85
CA ALA A 355 44.28 -0.27 50.68
C ALA A 355 45.10 -0.79 51.86
N SER A 356 46.41 -0.94 51.64
CA SER A 356 47.42 -1.06 52.69
C SER A 356 48.76 -0.58 52.16
N ALA A 357 48.79 0.67 51.71
CA ALA A 357 49.97 1.51 51.69
C ALA A 357 49.49 2.94 51.36
N ILE A 358 49.33 3.73 52.42
CA ILE A 358 49.23 5.20 52.56
C ILE A 358 48.22 5.45 53.69
N ALA A 359 48.59 4.99 54.88
CA ALA A 359 48.05 5.49 56.13
C ALA A 359 49.04 6.54 56.64
N SER A 360 48.85 7.80 56.21
CA SER A 360 49.30 9.02 56.90
C SER A 360 49.04 10.26 56.02
N ALA A 361 47.76 10.64 55.90
CA ALA A 361 47.36 12.01 55.61
C ALA A 361 46.05 12.29 56.37
N PRO A 362 45.85 13.46 57.02
CA PRO A 362 44.71 13.67 57.91
C PRO A 362 43.40 13.70 57.12
N ALA A 363 42.38 13.10 57.73
CA ALA A 363 41.01 13.05 57.22
C ALA A 363 40.39 14.45 57.09
N GLY A 364 40.42 15.01 55.89
CA GLY A 364 39.44 15.99 55.42
C GLY A 364 38.47 15.27 54.49
N LYS A 365 37.16 15.31 54.78
CA LYS A 365 36.11 14.90 53.82
C LYS A 365 36.42 15.55 52.46
N PRO A 366 36.46 14.82 51.34
CA PRO A 366 36.49 15.45 50.04
C PRO A 366 35.22 16.29 49.92
N ALA A 367 35.36 17.61 49.83
CA ALA A 367 34.25 18.47 49.46
C ALA A 367 33.70 17.95 48.12
N ALA A 368 32.39 17.70 48.05
CA ALA A 368 31.73 17.36 46.81
C ALA A 368 32.07 18.46 45.79
N LYS A 369 32.82 18.12 44.73
CA LYS A 369 33.08 19.06 43.64
C LYS A 369 31.73 19.42 43.04
N GLU A 370 31.32 20.68 43.22
CA GLU A 370 30.19 21.25 42.49
C GLU A 370 30.39 21.03 40.99
N ALA A 371 29.30 20.74 40.28
CA ALA A 371 29.35 20.51 38.85
C ALA A 371 29.92 21.76 38.14
N PRO A 372 30.80 21.58 37.13
CA PRO A 372 31.39 22.72 36.43
C PRO A 372 30.31 23.58 35.77
N ASN A 373 30.42 24.90 35.94
CA ASN A 373 29.55 25.88 35.29
C ASN A 373 30.13 26.22 33.92
N TYR A 374 29.43 25.87 32.84
CA TYR A 374 29.87 26.17 31.48
C TYR A 374 28.79 26.92 30.69
N ASN A 375 29.24 27.83 29.82
CA ASN A 375 28.38 28.53 28.86
C ASN A 375 29.18 28.84 27.58
N ILE A 376 28.62 28.48 26.43
CA ILE A 376 29.10 28.82 25.10
C ILE A 376 28.08 29.78 24.50
N ALA A 377 28.44 31.06 24.40
CA ALA A 377 27.51 32.08 23.92
C ALA A 377 27.06 31.82 22.47
N ARG A 378 27.97 31.32 21.62
CA ARG A 378 27.69 30.91 20.23
C ARG A 378 28.52 29.68 19.83
N PHE A 379 27.85 28.62 19.43
CA PHE A 379 28.43 27.42 18.85
C PHE A 379 28.07 27.33 17.37
N GLU A 380 29.05 27.01 16.52
CA GLU A 380 28.85 26.84 15.09
C GLU A 380 29.56 25.58 14.60
N LEU A 381 28.82 24.68 13.96
CA LEU A 381 29.36 23.60 13.17
C LEU A 381 29.00 23.85 11.72
N ASN A 382 30.00 23.89 10.85
CA ASN A 382 29.82 24.15 9.43
C ASN A 382 30.31 22.96 8.60
N ASP A 383 29.54 22.57 7.59
CA ASP A 383 29.92 21.57 6.59
C ASP A 383 30.30 20.19 7.18
N GLY A 384 29.57 19.74 8.21
CA GLY A 384 29.82 18.45 8.85
C GLY A 384 29.36 17.25 8.01
N ARG A 385 30.02 16.12 8.25
CA ARG A 385 29.72 14.82 7.64
C ARG A 385 29.69 13.72 8.70
N ILE A 386 28.68 12.87 8.65
CA ILE A 386 28.61 11.63 9.43
C ILE A 386 28.45 10.48 8.45
N ASP A 387 29.38 9.54 8.46
CA ASP A 387 29.29 8.29 7.72
C ASP A 387 28.84 7.20 8.69
N TRP A 388 27.71 6.56 8.37
CA TRP A 388 27.06 5.55 9.19
C TRP A 388 27.07 4.20 8.48
N HIS A 389 27.67 3.18 9.10
CA HIS A 389 27.67 1.82 8.58
C HIS A 389 26.96 0.87 9.56
N ASP A 390 25.84 0.27 9.14
CA ASP A 390 25.05 -0.64 9.96
C ASP A 390 25.08 -2.07 9.40
N ALA A 391 25.82 -2.94 10.09
CA ALA A 391 25.88 -4.37 9.80
C ALA A 391 24.88 -5.19 10.63
N ALA A 392 24.07 -4.56 11.49
CA ALA A 392 22.99 -5.23 12.23
C ALA A 392 21.70 -5.37 11.40
N VAL A 393 21.57 -4.62 10.31
CA VAL A 393 20.48 -4.73 9.33
C VAL A 393 20.86 -5.64 8.16
N SER A 394 19.87 -6.20 7.46
CA SER A 394 20.09 -7.14 6.35
C SER A 394 19.33 -6.73 5.07
N PRO A 395 20.05 -6.35 3.98
CA PRO A 395 21.51 -6.30 3.86
C PRO A 395 22.13 -5.22 4.74
N ALA A 396 23.42 -5.38 5.08
CA ALA A 396 24.19 -4.33 5.74
C ALA A 396 24.17 -3.07 4.89
N THR A 397 23.95 -1.91 5.51
CA THR A 397 23.70 -0.66 4.79
C THR A 397 24.64 0.44 5.25
N SER A 398 24.95 1.36 4.35
CA SER A 398 25.73 2.56 4.68
C SER A 398 24.94 3.80 4.30
N LEU A 399 24.87 4.76 5.20
CA LEU A 399 24.20 6.04 5.02
C LEU A 399 25.20 7.16 5.31
N SER A 400 24.98 8.34 4.73
CA SER A 400 25.77 9.53 5.10
C SER A 400 24.89 10.75 5.31
N LEU A 401 25.16 11.50 6.37
CA LEU A 401 24.67 12.86 6.54
C LEU A 401 25.78 13.82 6.12
N THR A 402 25.50 14.77 5.23
CA THR A 402 26.47 15.71 4.65
C THR A 402 25.95 17.14 4.72
N GLY A 403 26.85 18.13 4.56
CA GLY A 403 26.49 19.54 4.62
C GLY A 403 25.87 19.95 5.96
N MET A 404 26.23 19.24 7.04
CA MET A 404 25.63 19.43 8.35
C MET A 404 26.00 20.82 8.89
N THR A 405 24.99 21.61 9.23
CA THR A 405 25.14 22.89 9.91
C THR A 405 24.42 22.83 11.25
N LEU A 406 25.10 23.22 12.33
CA LEU A 406 24.50 23.35 13.66
C LEU A 406 24.91 24.69 14.27
N HIS A 407 23.93 25.55 14.50
CA HIS A 407 24.13 26.79 15.27
C HIS A 407 23.45 26.64 16.62
N ALA A 408 24.13 26.99 17.71
CA ALA A 408 23.53 27.04 19.03
C ALA A 408 23.92 28.32 19.77
N ASP A 409 22.93 29.06 20.28
CA ASP A 409 23.13 30.24 21.11
C ASP A 409 22.88 29.92 22.58
N GLN A 410 23.75 30.42 23.47
CA GLN A 410 23.69 30.22 24.94
C GLN A 410 23.69 28.74 25.37
N LEU A 411 24.56 27.92 24.78
CA LEU A 411 24.70 26.52 25.16
C LEU A 411 25.44 26.39 26.49
N GLY A 412 24.71 26.10 27.59
CA GLY A 412 25.31 26.05 28.92
C GLY A 412 24.59 25.17 29.94
N SER A 413 25.13 25.15 31.15
CA SER A 413 24.60 24.40 32.30
C SER A 413 23.49 25.11 33.07
N ASP A 414 23.13 26.35 32.71
CA ASP A 414 22.05 27.10 33.37
C ASP A 414 20.68 26.65 32.85
N ALA A 415 19.93 25.91 33.68
CA ALA A 415 18.59 25.42 33.38
C ALA A 415 17.58 26.55 33.06
N LYS A 416 17.83 27.80 33.50
CA LYS A 416 16.92 28.93 33.30
C LYS A 416 17.03 29.55 31.91
N GLN A 417 18.09 29.26 31.16
CA GLN A 417 18.31 29.80 29.83
C GLN A 417 18.46 28.66 28.81
N PRO A 418 17.35 28.22 28.19
CA PRO A 418 17.43 27.20 27.15
C PRO A 418 18.22 27.70 25.95
N ALA A 419 19.14 26.87 25.47
CA ALA A 419 19.93 27.14 24.28
C ALA A 419 19.02 27.10 23.05
N LYS A 420 19.19 28.03 22.11
CA LYS A 420 18.46 28.02 20.83
C LYS A 420 19.32 27.34 19.78
N LEU A 421 18.82 26.28 19.15
CA LEU A 421 19.55 25.48 18.17
C LEU A 421 18.84 25.52 16.82
N THR A 422 19.62 25.64 15.75
CA THR A 422 19.17 25.36 14.38
C THR A 422 20.09 24.31 13.76
N PHE A 423 19.48 23.29 13.17
CA PHE A 423 20.15 22.16 12.54
C PHE A 423 19.66 22.02 11.10
N ALA A 424 20.58 21.75 10.18
CA ALA A 424 20.24 21.30 8.83
C ALA A 424 21.29 20.31 8.33
N ALA A 425 20.86 19.32 7.53
CA ALA A 425 21.74 18.35 6.90
C ALA A 425 21.06 17.71 5.67
N ASN A 426 21.88 17.13 4.78
CA ASN A 426 21.42 16.35 3.63
C ASN A 426 21.75 14.87 3.83
N GLY A 427 20.81 13.98 3.54
CA GLY A 427 21.05 12.53 3.53
C GLY A 427 21.71 12.03 2.22
N SER A 428 22.08 10.75 2.20
CA SER A 428 22.80 10.14 1.08
C SER A 428 21.94 9.91 -0.17
N HIS A 429 20.62 9.98 -0.06
CA HIS A 429 19.68 9.70 -1.17
C HIS A 429 18.79 10.91 -1.51
N GLY A 430 19.19 12.13 -1.10
CA GLY A 430 18.52 13.38 -1.46
C GLY A 430 17.56 13.92 -0.39
N GLU A 431 17.58 13.35 0.81
CA GLU A 431 16.76 13.74 1.94
C GLU A 431 17.22 15.09 2.50
N LEU A 432 16.28 15.94 2.89
CA LEU A 432 16.57 17.20 3.57
C LEU A 432 16.08 17.12 5.01
N LEU A 433 16.98 17.39 5.96
CA LEU A 433 16.68 17.41 7.38
C LEU A 433 16.87 18.82 7.90
N SER A 434 15.88 19.34 8.63
CA SER A 434 16.04 20.57 9.40
C SER A 434 15.32 20.51 10.73
N ALA A 435 15.85 21.17 11.75
CA ALA A 435 15.23 21.29 13.05
C ALA A 435 15.57 22.62 13.72
N THR A 436 14.63 23.17 14.49
CA THR A 436 14.86 24.30 15.39
C THR A 436 14.43 23.90 16.79
N SER A 437 15.30 24.04 17.79
CA SER A 437 15.04 23.58 19.16
C SER A 437 15.40 24.63 20.19
N ALA A 438 14.63 24.70 21.27
CA ALA A 438 15.13 25.14 22.58
C ALA A 438 15.61 23.88 23.34
N LEU A 439 16.78 23.93 23.98
CA LEU A 439 17.40 22.80 24.70
C LEU A 439 17.90 23.23 26.07
N THR A 440 17.58 22.45 27.10
CA THR A 440 18.22 22.50 28.42
C THR A 440 19.01 21.22 28.64
N LEU A 441 20.22 21.31 29.21
CA LEU A 441 21.09 20.15 29.43
C LEU A 441 20.94 19.52 30.82
N ALA A 442 20.41 20.27 31.80
CA ALA A 442 20.22 19.79 33.17
C ALA A 442 18.99 20.47 33.83
N PRO A 443 17.81 19.83 33.88
CA PRO A 443 17.50 18.52 33.29
C PRO A 443 17.48 18.56 31.76
N LEU A 444 17.65 17.40 31.12
CA LEU A 444 17.62 17.29 29.67
C LEU A 444 16.18 17.48 29.18
N ALA A 445 15.91 18.60 28.51
CA ALA A 445 14.63 18.85 27.87
C ALA A 445 14.84 19.58 26.55
N ALA A 446 14.01 19.27 25.56
CA ALA A 446 14.06 19.89 24.25
C ALA A 446 12.65 20.09 23.70
N ASN A 447 12.39 21.26 23.15
CA ASN A 447 11.13 21.58 22.50
C ASN A 447 11.41 22.36 21.23
N GLY A 448 10.84 21.92 20.11
CA GLY A 448 11.25 22.43 18.81
C GLY A 448 10.38 21.96 17.67
N THR A 449 10.76 22.36 16.47
CA THR A 449 10.16 21.91 15.22
C THR A 449 11.18 21.08 14.44
N PHE A 450 10.69 20.10 13.70
CA PHE A 450 11.52 19.30 12.79
C PHE A 450 10.84 19.15 11.43
N LYS A 451 11.65 18.98 10.39
CA LYS A 451 11.22 18.67 9.03
C LYS A 451 12.20 17.66 8.41
N LEU A 452 11.65 16.61 7.84
CA LEU A 452 12.31 15.62 7.01
C LEU A 452 11.58 15.61 5.67
N GLU A 453 12.30 15.82 4.58
CA GLU A 453 11.72 15.83 3.23
C GLU A 453 12.35 14.75 2.36
N ALA A 454 11.53 14.20 1.46
CA ALA A 454 11.95 13.32 0.39
C ALA A 454 12.70 12.03 0.83
N LEU A 455 12.38 11.43 1.98
CA LEU A 455 12.98 10.14 2.40
C LEU A 455 12.53 8.99 1.49
N PRO A 456 13.39 8.39 0.67
CA PRO A 456 13.00 7.35 -0.27
C PRO A 456 12.74 6.02 0.44
N PHE A 457 11.55 5.44 0.28
CA PHE A 457 11.22 4.18 0.98
C PHE A 457 12.21 3.05 0.63
N VAL A 458 12.59 2.93 -0.64
CA VAL A 458 13.41 1.82 -1.17
C VAL A 458 14.77 1.73 -0.47
N ASP A 459 15.45 2.86 -0.28
CA ASP A 459 16.82 2.89 0.25
C ASP A 459 16.88 2.56 1.75
N TYR A 460 15.79 2.81 2.48
CA TYR A 460 15.68 2.50 3.91
C TYR A 460 15.05 1.14 4.21
N LEU A 461 14.72 0.33 3.18
CA LEU A 461 14.16 -1.02 3.36
C LEU A 461 14.91 -1.90 4.38
N PRO A 462 16.26 -1.90 4.46
CA PRO A 462 16.98 -2.70 5.47
C PRO A 462 16.52 -2.44 6.91
N TYR A 463 16.04 -1.23 7.24
CA TYR A 463 15.63 -0.85 8.59
C TYR A 463 14.24 -1.33 8.98
N TYR A 464 13.34 -1.55 8.02
CA TYR A 464 11.95 -1.95 8.33
C TYR A 464 11.52 -3.27 7.69
N ARG A 465 12.41 -3.94 6.94
CA ARG A 465 12.17 -5.28 6.36
C ARG A 465 11.81 -6.35 7.39
N ALA A 466 12.24 -6.20 8.64
CA ALA A 466 11.88 -7.10 9.74
C ALA A 466 10.39 -7.01 10.12
N TYR A 467 9.74 -5.87 9.85
CA TYR A 467 8.36 -5.59 10.25
C TYR A 467 7.35 -5.74 9.12
N THR A 468 7.79 -5.92 7.87
CA THR A 468 6.89 -6.02 6.72
C THR A 468 7.30 -7.09 5.71
N HIS A 469 6.30 -7.69 5.07
CA HIS A 469 6.44 -8.50 3.86
C HIS A 469 6.35 -7.66 2.58
N ALA A 470 5.96 -6.38 2.70
CA ALA A 470 5.91 -5.45 1.60
C ALA A 470 7.30 -5.21 1.00
N GLN A 471 7.34 -5.07 -0.31
CA GLN A 471 8.54 -4.74 -1.08
C GLN A 471 8.28 -3.41 -1.78
N PRO A 472 8.59 -2.27 -1.14
CA PRO A 472 8.45 -0.97 -1.78
C PRO A 472 9.35 -0.89 -3.01
N GLU A 473 8.77 -0.47 -4.13
CA GLU A 473 9.43 -0.29 -5.43
C GLU A 473 9.73 1.19 -5.70
N ALA A 474 8.98 2.11 -5.07
CA ALA A 474 9.13 3.56 -5.21
C ALA A 474 8.38 4.31 -4.09
N GLY A 475 8.67 5.61 -3.98
CA GLY A 475 7.95 6.56 -3.16
C GLY A 475 8.86 7.31 -2.19
N THR A 476 8.44 8.50 -1.79
CA THR A 476 9.13 9.34 -0.80
C THR A 476 8.23 9.66 0.38
N LEU A 477 8.85 9.82 1.55
CA LEU A 477 8.22 10.19 2.81
C LEU A 477 8.72 11.56 3.26
N GLY A 478 7.81 12.48 3.53
CA GLY A 478 8.03 13.71 4.26
C GLY A 478 7.36 13.65 5.63
N VAL A 479 8.04 14.15 6.65
CA VAL A 479 7.51 14.24 8.03
C VAL A 479 7.89 15.59 8.63
N SER A 480 6.95 16.25 9.29
CA SER A 480 7.22 17.46 10.07
C SER A 480 6.38 17.51 11.32
N GLY A 481 6.75 18.34 12.28
CA GLY A 481 5.92 18.60 13.45
C GLY A 481 6.66 19.33 14.56
N ASN A 482 5.92 19.62 15.62
CA ASN A 482 6.46 20.17 16.85
C ASN A 482 6.74 19.02 17.81
N TYR A 483 7.96 18.89 18.30
CA TYR A 483 8.32 17.86 19.28
C TYR A 483 8.54 18.47 20.66
N ARG A 484 8.23 17.69 21.69
CA ARG A 484 8.58 17.94 23.08
C ARG A 484 9.26 16.70 23.66
N PHE A 485 10.37 16.92 24.34
CA PHE A 485 11.13 15.90 25.04
C PHE A 485 11.53 16.43 26.42
N ALA A 486 11.40 15.62 27.46
CA ALA A 486 11.90 15.94 28.79
C ALA A 486 12.28 14.65 29.53
N THR A 487 13.30 14.72 30.37
CA THR A 487 13.59 13.66 31.35
C THR A 487 12.94 14.02 32.70
N GLU A 488 11.88 13.31 33.07
CA GLU A 488 11.16 13.44 34.35
C GLU A 488 11.43 12.17 35.18
N ASP A 489 11.89 12.32 36.44
CA ASP A 489 12.23 11.18 37.33
C ASP A 489 13.18 10.12 36.71
N GLY A 490 14.01 10.53 35.77
CA GLY A 490 14.93 9.65 35.04
C GLY A 490 14.29 8.86 33.89
N ALA A 491 13.01 9.06 33.59
CA ALA A 491 12.32 8.49 32.44
C ALA A 491 12.13 9.53 31.31
N PRO A 492 12.31 9.14 30.04
CA PRO A 492 12.05 10.03 28.92
C PRO A 492 10.54 10.17 28.66
N ALA A 493 10.04 11.40 28.65
CA ALA A 493 8.72 11.75 28.16
C ALA A 493 8.84 12.40 26.78
N PHE A 494 8.03 11.96 25.82
CA PHE A 494 8.04 12.44 24.45
C PHE A 494 6.62 12.79 23.99
N GLY A 495 6.51 13.87 23.24
CA GLY A 495 5.28 14.23 22.56
C GLY A 495 5.52 14.90 21.22
N ILE A 496 4.53 14.76 20.35
CA ILE A 496 4.44 15.45 19.06
C ILE A 496 3.13 16.22 19.06
N ASP A 497 3.16 17.46 18.60
CA ASP A 497 1.98 18.25 18.26
C ASP A 497 2.08 18.72 16.81
N ASP A 498 0.93 18.91 16.17
CA ASP A 498 0.81 19.42 14.80
C ASP A 498 1.70 18.67 13.80
N GLY A 499 1.81 17.35 13.99
CA GLY A 499 2.58 16.49 13.11
C GLY A 499 1.91 16.36 11.74
N ALA A 500 2.72 16.39 10.69
CA ALA A 500 2.30 16.13 9.32
C ALA A 500 3.18 15.03 8.70
N LEU A 501 2.55 14.19 7.90
CA LEU A 501 3.19 13.15 7.11
C LEU A 501 2.67 13.27 5.67
N HIS A 502 3.60 13.25 4.73
CA HIS A 502 3.32 13.30 3.30
C HIS A 502 4.01 12.13 2.61
N ILE A 503 3.29 11.33 1.85
CA ILE A 503 3.84 10.27 1.02
C ILE A 503 3.48 10.58 -0.43
N GLU A 504 4.47 10.51 -1.31
CA GLU A 504 4.30 10.76 -2.74
C GLU A 504 4.79 9.57 -3.56
N GLY A 505 4.01 9.16 -4.57
CA GLY A 505 4.38 8.17 -5.58
C GLY A 505 4.69 6.77 -5.03
N PHE A 506 4.10 6.38 -3.91
CA PHE A 506 4.39 5.11 -3.24
C PHE A 506 3.88 3.92 -4.03
N ARG A 507 4.75 2.94 -4.27
CA ARG A 507 4.41 1.67 -4.93
C ARG A 507 5.02 0.51 -4.18
N SER A 508 4.23 -0.54 -3.98
CA SER A 508 4.66 -1.71 -3.23
C SER A 508 4.13 -3.01 -3.81
N ALA A 509 5.02 -4.01 -3.84
CA ALA A 509 4.71 -5.37 -4.23
C ALA A 509 4.66 -6.30 -3.00
N LEU A 510 3.84 -7.34 -3.12
CA LEU A 510 3.79 -8.47 -2.20
C LEU A 510 3.90 -9.75 -3.03
N ASN A 511 4.86 -10.62 -2.70
CA ASN A 511 5.14 -11.85 -3.46
C ASN A 511 5.33 -11.60 -4.98
N LYS A 512 6.09 -10.55 -5.34
CA LYS A 512 6.35 -10.10 -6.73
C LYS A 512 5.12 -9.64 -7.51
N GLN A 513 3.98 -9.45 -6.85
CA GLN A 513 2.79 -8.86 -7.45
C GLN A 513 2.56 -7.47 -6.86
N ARG A 514 2.35 -6.47 -7.72
CA ARG A 514 1.98 -5.13 -7.26
C ARG A 514 0.62 -5.18 -6.58
N VAL A 515 0.58 -4.69 -5.34
CA VAL A 515 -0.63 -4.73 -4.50
C VAL A 515 -1.12 -3.35 -4.10
N ILE A 516 -0.21 -2.37 -3.98
CA ILE A 516 -0.53 -1.00 -3.55
C ILE A 516 0.24 -0.02 -4.42
N GLU A 517 -0.50 0.91 -5.02
CA GLU A 517 0.03 2.13 -5.64
C GLU A 517 -0.75 3.31 -5.05
N ILE A 518 -0.05 4.34 -4.59
CA ILE A 518 -0.60 5.55 -3.99
C ILE A 518 0.01 6.75 -4.71
N GLY A 519 -0.85 7.67 -5.17
CA GLY A 519 -0.44 8.95 -5.76
C GLY A 519 0.12 9.86 -4.67
N THR A 520 -0.75 10.37 -3.81
CA THR A 520 -0.36 11.06 -2.57
C THR A 520 -1.11 10.50 -1.37
N LEU A 521 -0.47 10.52 -0.20
CA LEU A 521 -1.10 10.27 1.09
C LEU A 521 -0.62 11.34 2.08
N ASP A 522 -1.58 12.02 2.69
CA ASP A 522 -1.35 13.11 3.62
C ASP A 522 -2.02 12.79 4.96
N ALA A 523 -1.29 12.97 6.05
CA ALA A 523 -1.82 12.92 7.40
C ALA A 523 -1.39 14.19 8.13
N SER A 524 -2.32 14.94 8.72
CA SER A 524 -2.04 16.25 9.33
C SER A 524 -2.71 16.42 10.70
N GLY A 525 -2.16 17.31 11.52
CA GLY A 525 -2.64 17.57 12.87
C GLY A 525 -2.42 16.37 13.79
N ALA A 526 -1.34 15.60 13.57
CA ALA A 526 -0.99 14.47 14.41
C ALA A 526 -0.51 14.98 15.79
N ALA A 527 -1.14 14.49 16.86
CA ALA A 527 -0.72 14.77 18.22
C ALA A 527 -0.56 13.47 18.99
N TYR A 528 0.61 13.27 19.59
CA TYR A 528 0.94 12.11 20.40
C TYR A 528 1.57 12.56 21.71
N ASP A 529 1.16 11.95 22.82
CA ASP A 529 1.81 12.12 24.12
C ASP A 529 2.08 10.74 24.74
N SER A 530 3.35 10.46 25.04
CA SER A 530 3.75 9.19 25.64
C SER A 530 3.15 8.96 27.04
N ARG A 531 2.71 10.02 27.74
CA ARG A 531 2.08 9.95 29.08
C ARG A 531 0.64 9.42 29.02
N ASP A 532 -0.04 9.69 27.91
CA ASP A 532 -1.43 9.28 27.67
C ASP A 532 -1.57 8.13 26.67
N ASN A 533 -0.46 7.74 26.03
CA ASN A 533 -0.41 6.68 25.01
C ASN A 533 -1.50 6.83 23.94
N THR A 534 -1.82 8.08 23.58
CA THR A 534 -2.92 8.44 22.67
C THR A 534 -2.37 9.15 21.44
N LEU A 535 -2.68 8.64 20.25
CA LEU A 535 -2.42 9.28 18.96
C LEU A 535 -3.72 9.89 18.43
N LYS A 536 -3.77 11.21 18.30
CA LYS A 536 -4.85 11.94 17.63
C LYS A 536 -4.38 12.35 16.24
N LEU A 537 -5.25 12.25 15.23
CA LEU A 537 -4.98 12.69 13.88
C LEU A 537 -6.19 13.46 13.34
N ALA A 538 -6.00 14.71 12.94
CA ALA A 538 -7.09 15.57 12.50
C ALA A 538 -7.60 15.19 11.09
N ALA A 539 -6.69 14.88 10.17
CA ALA A 539 -7.06 14.46 8.83
C ALA A 539 -6.10 13.40 8.29
N PHE A 540 -6.67 12.44 7.59
CA PHE A 540 -5.96 11.45 6.79
C PHE A 540 -6.57 11.47 5.37
N SER A 541 -5.75 11.64 4.35
CA SER A 541 -6.23 11.65 2.98
C SER A 541 -5.33 10.90 2.02
N VAL A 542 -5.93 10.34 0.97
CA VAL A 542 -5.24 9.65 -0.12
C VAL A 542 -5.83 10.15 -1.42
N ASP A 543 -5.02 10.68 -2.34
CA ASP A 543 -5.47 11.07 -3.67
C ASP A 543 -4.75 10.25 -4.75
N GLY A 544 -5.56 9.50 -5.50
CA GLY A 544 -5.08 8.58 -6.52
C GLY A 544 -4.45 7.33 -5.92
N GLY A 545 -4.80 6.18 -6.47
CA GLY A 545 -4.19 4.93 -6.07
C GLY A 545 -4.89 3.72 -6.64
N THR A 546 -4.15 2.62 -6.73
CA THR A 546 -4.69 1.32 -7.15
C THR A 546 -4.34 0.29 -6.10
N THR A 547 -5.33 -0.50 -5.69
CA THR A 547 -5.10 -1.63 -4.79
C THR A 547 -5.75 -2.91 -5.30
N ARG A 548 -5.05 -4.03 -5.13
CA ARG A 548 -5.56 -5.37 -5.42
C ARG A 548 -5.82 -6.09 -4.10
N LEU A 549 -7.10 -6.26 -3.79
CA LEU A 549 -7.55 -7.01 -2.63
C LEU A 549 -7.95 -8.42 -3.07
N VAL A 550 -7.32 -9.43 -2.50
CA VAL A 550 -7.60 -10.84 -2.80
C VAL A 550 -8.00 -11.52 -1.51
N ARG A 551 -9.22 -12.06 -1.46
CA ARG A 551 -9.62 -13.03 -0.43
C ARG A 551 -9.10 -14.39 -0.87
N GLN A 552 -8.12 -14.90 -0.15
CA GLN A 552 -7.44 -16.15 -0.45
C GLN A 552 -8.33 -17.36 -0.10
N ALA A 553 -7.97 -18.54 -0.57
CA ALA A 553 -8.74 -19.77 -0.34
C ALA A 553 -8.91 -20.13 1.16
N ASP A 554 -8.03 -19.65 2.04
CA ASP A 554 -8.13 -19.78 3.51
C ASP A 554 -9.05 -18.73 4.16
N GLY A 555 -9.69 -17.88 3.35
CA GLY A 555 -10.59 -16.82 3.79
C GLY A 555 -9.89 -15.53 4.21
N LYS A 556 -8.55 -15.49 4.31
CA LYS A 556 -7.80 -14.28 4.68
C LYS A 556 -7.65 -13.33 3.50
N LEU A 557 -7.42 -12.04 3.79
CA LEU A 557 -7.11 -11.06 2.76
C LEU A 557 -5.59 -10.99 2.56
N ASN A 558 -5.11 -10.91 1.31
CA ASN A 558 -3.69 -10.79 0.99
C ASN A 558 -2.99 -9.63 1.74
N LEU A 559 -3.70 -8.52 1.98
CA LEU A 559 -3.16 -7.36 2.68
C LEU A 559 -3.05 -7.54 4.21
N GLN A 560 -3.72 -8.53 4.81
CA GLN A 560 -3.59 -8.82 6.25
C GLN A 560 -2.18 -9.29 6.63
N ASN A 561 -1.44 -9.84 5.67
CA ASN A 561 -0.08 -10.34 5.85
C ASN A 561 1.00 -9.30 5.47
N LEU A 562 0.65 -8.02 5.33
CA LEU A 562 1.63 -6.97 5.03
C LEU A 562 2.60 -6.74 6.20
N ALA A 563 2.10 -6.75 7.43
CA ALA A 563 2.92 -6.64 8.62
C ALA A 563 3.40 -8.04 9.04
N LYS A 564 4.68 -8.14 9.41
CA LYS A 564 5.21 -9.30 10.13
C LYS A 564 4.82 -9.12 11.58
N THR A 565 4.07 -10.06 12.14
CA THR A 565 3.97 -10.16 13.60
C THR A 565 5.39 -10.47 14.08
N ALA A 566 5.99 -9.55 14.84
CA ALA A 566 7.22 -9.86 15.52
C ALA A 566 6.90 -11.00 16.50
N GLU A 567 7.28 -12.24 16.15
CA GLU A 567 7.50 -13.25 17.16
C GLU A 567 8.56 -12.65 18.08
N VAL A 568 8.11 -12.14 19.23
CA VAL A 568 9.01 -11.82 20.32
C VAL A 568 9.66 -13.14 20.64
N ALA A 569 10.88 -13.33 20.12
CA ALA A 569 11.77 -14.40 20.55
C ALA A 569 11.86 -14.24 22.06
N THR A 570 11.09 -15.04 22.77
CA THR A 570 11.16 -15.14 24.21
C THR A 570 12.45 -15.87 24.50
N ASP A 571 13.55 -15.11 24.45
CA ASP A 571 14.81 -15.53 25.03
C ASP A 571 14.48 -15.88 26.49
N LYS A 572 14.48 -17.18 26.76
CA LYS A 572 14.38 -17.77 28.09
C LYS A 572 15.63 -17.37 28.88
N GLY A 573 15.67 -16.11 29.33
CA GLY A 573 16.81 -15.55 30.04
C GLY A 573 16.65 -14.08 30.45
N ALA A 574 15.80 -13.29 29.79
CA ALA A 574 15.60 -11.88 30.10
C ALA A 574 14.19 -11.56 30.62
N SER A 575 13.74 -12.28 31.67
CA SER A 575 12.53 -11.91 32.41
C SER A 575 12.89 -11.31 33.76
N ARG A 576 13.23 -10.01 33.78
CA ARG A 576 12.93 -9.11 34.92
C ARG A 576 13.09 -7.63 34.59
N ARG A 577 12.39 -7.14 33.57
CA ARG A 577 11.95 -5.73 33.48
C ARG A 577 10.83 -5.57 32.45
N ALA A 578 9.78 -6.39 32.57
CA ALA A 578 8.48 -5.96 32.09
C ALA A 578 8.00 -4.86 33.06
N ALA A 579 8.43 -3.63 32.78
CA ALA A 579 7.85 -2.44 33.37
C ALA A 579 6.34 -2.43 33.06
N LYS A 580 5.55 -1.96 34.03
CA LYS A 580 4.10 -1.75 33.93
C LYS A 580 3.72 -1.35 32.51
N ALA A 581 2.86 -2.12 31.85
CA ALA A 581 2.20 -1.64 30.65
C ALA A 581 1.34 -0.45 31.07
N ASP A 582 1.79 0.76 30.70
CA ASP A 582 1.03 1.99 30.71
C ASP A 582 -0.28 1.82 29.92
N LYS A 583 -1.22 2.76 30.13
CA LYS A 583 -2.57 2.82 29.53
C LYS A 583 -2.62 2.23 28.10
N PRO A 584 -3.69 1.49 27.71
CA PRO A 584 -3.80 0.91 26.37
C PRO A 584 -3.65 1.99 25.29
N PHE A 585 -2.93 1.67 24.22
CA PHE A 585 -2.73 2.60 23.10
C PHE A 585 -4.10 2.99 22.50
N ARG A 586 -4.36 4.29 22.39
CA ARG A 586 -5.63 4.83 21.89
C ARG A 586 -5.38 5.62 20.62
N VAL A 587 -6.22 5.42 19.60
CA VAL A 587 -6.15 6.18 18.34
C VAL A 587 -7.47 6.92 18.15
N VAL A 588 -7.38 8.20 17.80
CA VAL A 588 -8.53 9.04 17.43
C VAL A 588 -8.24 9.69 16.08
N LEU A 589 -9.16 9.58 15.13
CA LEU A 589 -9.03 10.11 13.78
C LEU A 589 -10.30 10.88 13.42
N ASP A 590 -10.19 12.20 13.22
CA ASP A 590 -11.37 13.05 13.04
C ASP A 590 -11.95 12.90 11.63
N SER A 591 -11.10 12.76 10.59
CA SER A 591 -11.55 12.63 9.20
C SER A 591 -10.63 11.78 8.32
N ILE A 592 -11.26 11.01 7.42
CA ILE A 592 -10.65 10.23 6.33
C ILE A 592 -11.23 10.75 5.02
N ALA A 593 -10.38 11.08 4.06
CA ALA A 593 -10.76 11.47 2.71
C ALA A 593 -9.97 10.68 1.66
N LEU A 594 -10.60 9.72 0.99
CA LEU A 594 -10.01 9.00 -0.13
C LEU A 594 -10.58 9.56 -1.44
N LYS A 595 -9.72 9.86 -2.41
CA LYS A 595 -10.09 10.45 -3.69
C LYS A 595 -9.52 9.63 -4.84
N ASN A 596 -10.33 9.44 -5.88
CA ASN A 596 -9.92 8.84 -7.15
C ASN A 596 -9.26 7.45 -7.03
N LEU A 597 -9.64 6.62 -6.05
CA LEU A 597 -9.05 5.30 -5.90
C LEU A 597 -9.64 4.27 -6.88
N LYS A 598 -8.82 3.26 -7.20
CA LYS A 598 -9.20 2.07 -7.95
C LYS A 598 -8.97 0.82 -7.11
N LEU A 599 -10.01 0.00 -6.95
CA LEU A 599 -9.98 -1.26 -6.23
C LEU A 599 -10.29 -2.41 -7.19
N SER A 600 -9.44 -3.42 -7.21
CA SER A 600 -9.76 -4.74 -7.79
C SER A 600 -9.91 -5.74 -6.65
N PHE A 601 -11.10 -6.29 -6.47
CA PHE A 601 -11.40 -7.31 -5.48
C PHE A 601 -11.57 -8.68 -6.14
N GLU A 602 -10.87 -9.70 -5.66
CA GLU A 602 -10.99 -11.08 -6.16
C GLU A 602 -11.20 -12.04 -4.99
N ASP A 603 -12.21 -12.90 -5.09
CA ASP A 603 -12.53 -13.88 -4.05
C ASP A 603 -12.20 -15.31 -4.50
N GLN A 604 -11.05 -15.80 -4.07
CA GLN A 604 -10.51 -17.13 -4.40
C GLN A 604 -11.08 -18.23 -3.51
N THR A 605 -12.05 -17.93 -2.63
CA THR A 605 -12.85 -18.97 -1.95
C THR A 605 -13.88 -19.61 -2.88
N LEU A 606 -14.12 -19.02 -4.06
CA LEU A 606 -15.06 -19.48 -5.08
C LEU A 606 -14.34 -20.32 -6.15
N GLU A 607 -15.01 -21.32 -6.73
CA GLU A 607 -14.42 -22.22 -7.75
C GLU A 607 -13.90 -21.48 -9.00
N LYS A 608 -14.59 -20.40 -9.39
CA LYS A 608 -14.26 -19.57 -10.56
C LYS A 608 -14.24 -18.10 -10.13
N PRO A 609 -13.14 -17.59 -9.57
CA PRO A 609 -13.04 -16.21 -9.13
C PRO A 609 -13.13 -15.26 -10.32
N VAL A 610 -13.97 -14.22 -10.20
CA VAL A 610 -14.07 -13.12 -11.17
C VAL A 610 -13.78 -11.82 -10.43
N PRO A 611 -12.81 -11.00 -10.89
CA PRO A 611 -12.45 -9.78 -10.19
C PRO A 611 -13.54 -8.71 -10.33
N LEU A 612 -13.96 -8.14 -9.20
CA LEU A 612 -14.82 -6.96 -9.11
C LEU A 612 -13.95 -5.70 -9.14
N VAL A 613 -14.11 -4.88 -10.17
CA VAL A 613 -13.33 -3.64 -10.33
C VAL A 613 -14.22 -2.43 -10.04
N PHE A 614 -13.76 -1.60 -9.10
CA PHE A 614 -14.33 -0.28 -8.82
C PHE A 614 -13.29 0.79 -9.09
N ASP A 615 -13.69 1.87 -9.77
CA ASP A 615 -12.84 3.04 -10.03
C ASP A 615 -13.51 4.32 -9.53
N ARG A 616 -12.74 5.42 -9.51
CA ARG A 616 -13.17 6.73 -8.99
C ARG A 616 -13.85 6.61 -7.63
N ILE A 617 -13.27 5.79 -6.76
CA ILE A 617 -13.75 5.63 -5.39
C ILE A 617 -13.37 6.89 -4.62
N ASN A 618 -14.39 7.61 -4.18
CA ASN A 618 -14.31 8.77 -3.32
C ASN A 618 -15.01 8.44 -2.00
N LEU A 619 -14.30 8.55 -0.88
CA LEU A 619 -14.78 8.24 0.46
C LEU A 619 -14.47 9.39 1.40
N ASP A 620 -15.49 9.99 1.99
CA ASP A 620 -15.35 10.85 3.16
C ASP A 620 -15.92 10.12 4.37
N ALA A 621 -15.14 9.95 5.43
CA ALA A 621 -15.59 9.27 6.64
C ALA A 621 -14.99 9.85 7.93
N GLY A 622 -15.75 9.86 9.02
CA GLY A 622 -15.24 10.28 10.34
C GLY A 622 -16.36 10.65 11.33
N PRO A 623 -16.06 10.74 12.64
CA PRO A 623 -14.79 10.41 13.28
C PRO A 623 -14.63 8.89 13.50
N PHE A 624 -13.40 8.46 13.80
CA PHE A 624 -13.03 7.11 14.22
C PHE A 624 -12.26 7.15 15.54
N ALA A 625 -12.47 6.15 16.38
CA ALA A 625 -11.69 5.94 17.59
C ALA A 625 -11.46 4.44 17.77
N TRP A 626 -10.34 4.08 18.37
CA TRP A 626 -10.03 2.71 18.79
C TRP A 626 -9.31 2.75 20.14
N PRO A 627 -9.68 1.91 21.11
CA PRO A 627 -10.71 0.87 21.06
C PRO A 627 -12.16 1.36 21.28
N ASP A 628 -12.37 2.68 21.48
CA ASP A 628 -13.72 3.21 21.72
C ASP A 628 -14.64 3.05 20.51
N VAL A 629 -15.92 2.77 20.77
CA VAL A 629 -16.92 2.66 19.71
C VAL A 629 -17.55 4.03 19.47
N VAL A 630 -17.24 4.65 18.33
CA VAL A 630 -17.85 5.90 17.87
C VAL A 630 -18.75 5.67 16.66
N THR A 631 -19.74 6.56 16.48
CA THR A 631 -20.58 6.55 15.27
C THR A 631 -19.89 7.40 14.21
N THR A 632 -19.48 6.77 13.13
CA THR A 632 -18.77 7.36 11.99
C THR A 632 -19.78 7.75 10.90
N ASN A 633 -19.76 9.00 10.45
CA ASN A 633 -20.49 9.38 9.24
C ASN A 633 -19.69 8.94 8.00
N LEU A 634 -20.38 8.42 6.99
CA LEU A 634 -19.80 7.89 5.76
C LEU A 634 -20.46 8.57 4.57
N LYS A 635 -19.67 8.97 3.57
CA LYS A 635 -20.10 9.31 2.22
C LYS A 635 -19.16 8.64 1.22
N LEU A 636 -19.68 7.67 0.48
CA LEU A 636 -18.94 6.88 -0.51
C LEU A 636 -19.57 7.09 -1.89
N ALA A 637 -18.75 7.35 -2.89
CA ALA A 637 -19.11 7.30 -4.30
C ALA A 637 -18.10 6.46 -5.06
N ALA A 638 -18.55 5.56 -5.93
CA ALA A 638 -17.69 4.67 -6.72
C ALA A 638 -18.32 4.41 -8.08
N ARG A 639 -17.50 4.03 -9.06
CA ARG A 639 -17.94 3.56 -10.37
C ARG A 639 -17.58 2.09 -10.56
N ASN A 640 -18.42 1.38 -11.30
CA ASN A 640 -18.20 0.01 -11.74
C ASN A 640 -18.51 -0.05 -13.24
N GLY A 641 -17.47 0.14 -14.07
CA GLY A 641 -17.63 0.32 -15.51
C GLY A 641 -18.54 1.51 -15.86
N GLN A 642 -19.72 1.22 -16.40
CA GLN A 642 -20.73 2.24 -16.73
C GLN A 642 -21.73 2.50 -15.58
N GLY A 643 -21.70 1.70 -14.51
CA GLY A 643 -22.53 1.87 -13.33
C GLY A 643 -21.91 2.80 -12.29
N SER A 644 -22.75 3.29 -11.38
CA SER A 644 -22.33 4.12 -10.23
C SER A 644 -22.98 3.64 -8.94
N LEU A 645 -22.23 3.71 -7.86
CA LEU A 645 -22.69 3.49 -6.49
C LEU A 645 -22.43 4.75 -5.69
N ALA A 646 -23.46 5.31 -5.07
CA ALA A 646 -23.31 6.34 -4.05
C ALA A 646 -24.02 5.87 -2.78
N THR A 647 -23.36 6.01 -1.64
CA THR A 647 -23.98 5.73 -0.35
C THR A 647 -23.54 6.74 0.71
N GLN A 648 -24.44 7.09 1.62
CA GLN A 648 -24.13 7.98 2.73
C GLN A 648 -24.95 7.64 3.97
N GLY A 649 -24.41 7.85 5.15
CA GLY A 649 -25.12 7.55 6.39
C GLY A 649 -24.18 7.41 7.58
N SER A 650 -24.62 6.67 8.60
CA SER A 650 -23.85 6.46 9.83
C SER A 650 -23.54 4.98 10.05
N LEU A 651 -22.32 4.71 10.51
CA LEU A 651 -21.78 3.38 10.78
C LEU A 651 -21.19 3.33 12.20
N LYS A 652 -21.29 2.18 12.86
CA LYS A 652 -20.44 1.77 13.98
C LYS A 652 -19.63 0.58 13.48
N LEU A 653 -18.31 0.57 13.67
CA LEU A 653 -17.44 -0.48 13.11
C LEU A 653 -17.31 -1.72 14.00
N LEU A 654 -17.51 -1.59 15.31
CA LEU A 654 -17.31 -2.65 16.30
C LEU A 654 -18.49 -2.71 17.29
N PRO A 655 -19.44 -3.65 17.14
CA PRO A 655 -19.69 -4.48 15.95
C PRO A 655 -20.21 -3.66 14.77
N LEU A 656 -20.08 -4.17 13.55
CA LEU A 656 -20.48 -3.46 12.34
C LEU A 656 -22.01 -3.30 12.29
N SER A 657 -22.50 -2.07 12.37
CA SER A 657 -23.92 -1.72 12.25
C SER A 657 -24.09 -0.33 11.64
N GLY A 658 -25.24 -0.03 11.04
CA GLY A 658 -25.43 1.29 10.47
C GLY A 658 -26.75 1.53 9.75
N LYS A 659 -26.94 2.79 9.35
CA LYS A 659 -28.05 3.27 8.54
C LYS A 659 -27.49 4.00 7.33
N LEU A 660 -27.74 3.48 6.14
CA LEU A 660 -27.18 3.96 4.88
C LEU A 660 -28.28 4.29 3.89
N LYS A 661 -28.19 5.47 3.28
CA LYS A 661 -28.88 5.78 2.02
C LYS A 661 -28.05 5.20 0.89
N VAL A 662 -28.65 4.38 0.04
CA VAL A 662 -28.00 3.71 -1.09
C VAL A 662 -28.61 4.24 -2.38
N ASP A 663 -27.78 4.63 -3.35
CA ASP A 663 -28.14 4.98 -4.72
C ASP A 663 -27.17 4.28 -5.68
N ALA A 664 -27.53 3.06 -6.05
CA ALA A 664 -26.86 2.22 -7.02
C ALA A 664 -27.59 2.31 -8.37
N ARG A 665 -26.86 2.63 -9.44
CA ARG A 665 -27.41 2.80 -10.78
C ARG A 665 -26.62 1.96 -11.78
N SER A 666 -27.32 1.06 -12.46
CA SER A 666 -26.77 0.25 -13.55
C SER A 666 -25.47 -0.50 -13.20
N LEU A 667 -25.36 -1.05 -11.99
CA LEU A 667 -24.24 -1.89 -11.58
C LEU A 667 -24.24 -3.19 -12.38
N ASP A 668 -23.06 -3.63 -12.86
CA ASP A 668 -22.95 -4.87 -13.62
C ASP A 668 -23.03 -6.08 -12.67
N ALA A 669 -24.02 -6.93 -12.88
CA ALA A 669 -24.24 -8.13 -12.06
C ALA A 669 -23.53 -9.37 -12.60
N ALA A 670 -23.05 -9.37 -13.85
CA ALA A 670 -22.39 -10.54 -14.43
C ALA A 670 -21.15 -10.99 -13.64
N PRO A 671 -20.26 -10.07 -13.18
CA PRO A 671 -19.12 -10.46 -12.34
C PRO A 671 -19.51 -11.08 -10.98
N ALA A 672 -20.74 -10.86 -10.51
CA ALA A 672 -21.24 -11.43 -9.26
C ALA A 672 -21.82 -12.85 -9.42
N GLN A 673 -21.85 -13.41 -10.64
CA GLN A 673 -22.38 -14.77 -10.90
C GLN A 673 -21.87 -15.84 -9.93
N PRO A 674 -20.56 -15.92 -9.61
CA PRO A 674 -20.06 -16.95 -8.70
C PRO A 674 -20.72 -16.96 -7.31
N TYR A 675 -21.26 -15.82 -6.85
CA TYR A 675 -21.90 -15.71 -5.53
C TYR A 675 -23.32 -16.30 -5.47
N PHE A 676 -24.02 -16.40 -6.60
CA PHE A 676 -25.38 -16.95 -6.65
C PHE A 676 -25.51 -18.21 -7.51
N ALA A 677 -24.45 -18.63 -8.19
CA ALA A 677 -24.40 -19.87 -8.97
C ALA A 677 -24.69 -21.14 -8.15
N TYR A 678 -24.54 -21.08 -6.82
CA TYR A 678 -24.92 -22.16 -5.91
C TYR A 678 -26.45 -22.28 -5.74
N TYR A 679 -27.18 -21.17 -5.82
CA TYR A 679 -28.63 -21.14 -5.61
C TYR A 679 -29.40 -21.29 -6.92
N LEU A 680 -28.81 -20.85 -8.03
CA LEU A 680 -29.44 -20.81 -9.35
C LEU A 680 -28.57 -21.51 -10.39
N ASN A 681 -29.14 -22.50 -11.08
CA ASN A 681 -28.50 -23.22 -12.18
C ASN A 681 -28.58 -22.44 -13.51
N ILE A 682 -28.13 -21.19 -13.50
CA ILE A 682 -28.13 -20.29 -14.67
C ILE A 682 -26.73 -19.73 -14.92
N ASN A 683 -26.43 -19.41 -16.18
CA ASN A 683 -25.32 -18.54 -16.52
C ASN A 683 -25.87 -17.14 -16.86
N LEU A 684 -25.37 -16.13 -16.15
CA LEU A 684 -25.78 -14.74 -16.34
C LEU A 684 -24.86 -14.11 -17.40
N VAL A 685 -25.39 -13.92 -18.61
CA VAL A 685 -24.65 -13.30 -19.73
C VAL A 685 -24.56 -11.79 -19.53
N SER A 686 -25.66 -11.17 -19.11
CA SER A 686 -25.70 -9.75 -18.77
C SER A 686 -26.80 -9.44 -17.75
N GLY A 687 -26.62 -8.39 -16.96
CA GLY A 687 -27.65 -7.86 -16.09
C GLY A 687 -27.20 -6.58 -15.40
N ARG A 688 -28.07 -5.56 -15.37
CA ARG A 688 -27.79 -4.27 -14.73
C ARG A 688 -28.70 -4.06 -13.54
N VAL A 689 -28.13 -4.04 -12.35
CA VAL A 689 -28.85 -3.86 -11.10
C VAL A 689 -28.88 -2.38 -10.72
N SER A 690 -30.04 -1.90 -10.30
CA SER A 690 -30.20 -0.57 -9.70
C SER A 690 -30.96 -0.69 -8.38
N ALA A 691 -30.60 0.12 -7.40
CA ALA A 691 -31.25 0.15 -6.10
C ALA A 691 -31.18 1.57 -5.53
N LYS A 692 -32.30 2.08 -5.01
CA LYS A 692 -32.36 3.39 -4.36
C LYS A 692 -33.24 3.32 -3.12
N GLY A 693 -32.65 3.46 -1.94
CA GLY A 693 -33.38 3.27 -0.69
C GLY A 693 -32.54 3.44 0.57
N ASP A 694 -33.17 3.19 1.71
CA ASP A 694 -32.55 3.16 3.03
C ASP A 694 -32.24 1.71 3.44
N LEU A 695 -31.02 1.46 3.88
CA LEU A 695 -30.53 0.18 4.39
C LEU A 695 -30.13 0.35 5.86
N GLU A 696 -30.79 -0.39 6.75
CA GLU A 696 -30.41 -0.52 8.15
C GLU A 696 -29.86 -1.93 8.37
N PHE A 697 -28.74 -2.07 9.07
CA PHE A 697 -28.13 -3.39 9.32
C PHE A 697 -27.34 -3.45 10.63
N ASP A 698 -27.20 -4.66 11.17
CA ASP A 698 -26.43 -5.00 12.37
C ASP A 698 -25.83 -6.40 12.18
N THR A 699 -24.56 -6.59 12.55
CA THR A 699 -23.81 -7.84 12.40
C THR A 699 -23.37 -8.47 13.73
N GLY A 700 -23.70 -7.87 14.88
CA GLY A 700 -23.17 -8.30 16.18
C GLY A 700 -23.65 -9.66 16.66
N SER A 701 -24.81 -10.14 16.19
CA SER A 701 -25.40 -11.43 16.56
C SER A 701 -25.89 -12.20 15.32
N GLY A 702 -25.14 -12.12 14.22
CA GLY A 702 -25.59 -12.51 12.88
C GLY A 702 -26.08 -11.30 12.07
N PHE A 703 -26.29 -11.48 10.77
CA PHE A 703 -26.74 -10.40 9.89
C PHE A 703 -28.24 -10.14 10.05
N LYS A 704 -28.59 -9.02 10.69
CA LYS A 704 -29.95 -8.48 10.77
C LYS A 704 -30.03 -7.21 9.96
N GLY A 705 -31.13 -6.97 9.28
CA GLY A 705 -31.26 -5.73 8.53
C GLY A 705 -32.63 -5.47 7.92
N ARG A 706 -32.78 -4.28 7.36
CA ARG A 706 -33.98 -3.85 6.66
C ARG A 706 -33.61 -2.95 5.48
N TYR A 707 -34.12 -3.27 4.30
CA TYR A 707 -34.06 -2.42 3.12
C TYR A 707 -35.43 -1.83 2.83
N ARG A 708 -35.51 -0.51 2.62
CA ARG A 708 -36.71 0.19 2.14
C ARG A 708 -36.40 1.07 0.94
N GLY A 709 -37.04 0.83 -0.19
CA GLY A 709 -36.85 1.68 -1.37
C GLY A 709 -37.25 1.02 -2.68
N ASN A 710 -36.56 1.38 -3.75
CA ASN A 710 -36.79 0.84 -5.09
C ASN A 710 -35.63 -0.05 -5.50
N ALA A 711 -35.89 -1.08 -6.27
CA ALA A 711 -34.88 -1.94 -6.86
C ALA A 711 -35.24 -2.22 -8.32
N GLY A 712 -34.28 -2.61 -9.14
CA GLY A 712 -34.55 -2.91 -10.53
C GLY A 712 -33.44 -3.70 -11.19
N LEU A 713 -33.81 -4.38 -12.25
CA LEU A 713 -32.94 -5.20 -13.08
C LEU A 713 -33.24 -4.89 -14.54
N ALA A 714 -32.24 -4.42 -15.27
CA ALA A 714 -32.35 -4.08 -16.69
C ALA A 714 -31.40 -4.94 -17.53
N LYS A 715 -31.76 -5.17 -18.80
CA LYS A 715 -30.96 -5.95 -19.77
C LYS A 715 -30.50 -7.31 -19.22
N LEU A 716 -31.39 -7.99 -18.49
CA LEU A 716 -31.14 -9.35 -18.02
C LEU A 716 -31.08 -10.27 -19.23
N HIS A 717 -30.03 -11.07 -19.31
CA HIS A 717 -29.95 -12.23 -20.20
C HIS A 717 -29.37 -13.39 -19.42
N ALA A 718 -30.22 -14.38 -19.15
CA ALA A 718 -29.84 -15.62 -18.50
C ALA A 718 -30.06 -16.80 -19.45
N ILE A 719 -29.07 -17.67 -19.50
CA ILE A 719 -29.14 -18.94 -20.21
C ILE A 719 -29.15 -20.09 -19.21
N ASP A 720 -29.84 -21.15 -19.56
CA ASP A 720 -29.86 -22.39 -18.80
C ASP A 720 -28.45 -23.03 -18.84
N ARG A 721 -27.89 -23.34 -17.66
CA ARG A 721 -26.53 -23.89 -17.57
C ARG A 721 -26.43 -25.33 -18.08
N GLY A 722 -27.53 -26.09 -18.06
CA GLY A 722 -27.57 -27.48 -18.53
C GLY A 722 -27.72 -27.61 -20.04
N THR A 723 -28.57 -26.77 -20.66
CA THR A 723 -28.85 -26.83 -22.11
C THR A 723 -28.07 -25.81 -22.94
N GLY A 724 -27.59 -24.73 -22.32
CA GLY A 724 -26.94 -23.60 -23.00
C GLY A 724 -27.91 -22.71 -23.78
N GLU A 725 -29.22 -22.91 -23.64
CA GLU A 725 -30.25 -22.20 -24.38
C GLU A 725 -30.79 -20.98 -23.63
N ASP A 726 -31.40 -20.04 -24.36
CA ASP A 726 -32.03 -18.86 -23.76
C ASP A 726 -33.15 -19.23 -22.81
N LEU A 727 -33.04 -18.78 -21.56
CA LEU A 727 -34.02 -19.03 -20.51
C LEU A 727 -34.87 -17.79 -20.23
N LEU A 728 -34.21 -16.67 -19.88
CA LEU A 728 -34.85 -15.38 -19.59
C LEU A 728 -34.13 -14.25 -20.31
N ARG A 729 -34.90 -13.33 -20.92
CA ARG A 729 -34.38 -12.03 -21.36
C ARG A 729 -35.34 -10.92 -20.96
N TRP A 730 -34.94 -10.06 -20.03
CA TRP A 730 -35.79 -8.97 -19.56
C TRP A 730 -35.13 -7.63 -19.84
N ASN A 731 -35.82 -6.75 -20.57
CA ASN A 731 -35.29 -5.41 -20.79
C ASN A 731 -35.34 -4.58 -19.50
N ASN A 732 -36.46 -4.62 -18.78
CA ASN A 732 -36.66 -3.84 -17.56
C ASN A 732 -37.64 -4.52 -16.60
N LEU A 733 -37.12 -4.82 -15.40
CA LEU A 733 -37.86 -5.19 -14.20
C LEU A 733 -37.66 -4.08 -13.17
N ALA A 734 -38.72 -3.37 -12.80
CA ALA A 734 -38.70 -2.33 -11.79
C ALA A 734 -39.56 -2.73 -10.59
N LEU A 735 -38.99 -2.64 -9.39
CA LEU A 735 -39.61 -2.91 -8.10
C LEU A 735 -39.71 -1.60 -7.32
N SER A 736 -40.91 -1.16 -6.97
CA SER A 736 -41.14 0.07 -6.21
C SER A 736 -41.75 -0.25 -4.84
N GLY A 737 -41.32 0.47 -3.81
CA GLY A 737 -41.81 0.27 -2.44
C GLY A 737 -41.43 -1.11 -1.88
N VAL A 738 -40.21 -1.57 -2.17
CA VAL A 738 -39.61 -2.76 -1.55
C VAL A 738 -39.37 -2.48 -0.08
N ASP A 739 -39.85 -3.35 0.80
CA ASP A 739 -39.57 -3.39 2.24
C ASP A 739 -39.17 -4.83 2.59
N THR A 740 -37.87 -5.07 2.71
CA THR A 740 -37.31 -6.40 3.00
C THR A 740 -36.64 -6.37 4.36
N ARG A 741 -37.02 -7.29 5.25
CA ARG A 741 -36.33 -7.54 6.53
C ARG A 741 -35.52 -8.82 6.42
N PHE A 742 -34.32 -8.80 6.95
CA PHE A 742 -33.40 -9.93 7.04
C PHE A 742 -33.37 -10.42 8.48
N ASP A 743 -33.58 -11.73 8.65
CA ASP A 743 -33.62 -12.46 9.93
C ASP A 743 -34.68 -11.98 10.96
N PRO A 744 -35.94 -12.50 10.90
CA PRO A 744 -36.45 -13.46 9.91
C PRO A 744 -36.70 -12.78 8.56
N LEU A 745 -36.47 -13.52 7.47
CA LEU A 745 -36.68 -13.01 6.11
C LEU A 745 -38.17 -12.69 5.87
N ASN A 746 -38.49 -11.44 5.54
CA ASN A 746 -39.83 -10.99 5.17
C ASN A 746 -39.71 -10.00 4.02
N ILE A 747 -40.46 -10.22 2.94
CA ILE A 747 -40.37 -9.44 1.70
C ILE A 747 -41.74 -8.86 1.37
N ALA A 748 -41.84 -7.52 1.32
CA ALA A 748 -43.00 -6.82 0.79
C ALA A 748 -42.59 -5.93 -0.39
N VAL A 749 -43.37 -5.92 -1.47
CA VAL A 749 -43.16 -5.06 -2.65
C VAL A 749 -44.50 -4.44 -3.04
N ARG A 750 -44.54 -3.13 -3.22
CA ARG A 750 -45.79 -2.46 -3.62
C ARG A 750 -46.09 -2.64 -5.10
N ASP A 751 -45.15 -2.27 -5.98
CA ASP A 751 -45.33 -2.37 -7.43
C ASP A 751 -44.17 -3.13 -8.08
N VAL A 752 -44.50 -4.11 -8.92
CA VAL A 752 -43.59 -4.81 -9.82
C VAL A 752 -43.98 -4.46 -11.25
N ASN A 753 -43.06 -3.96 -12.05
CA ASN A 753 -43.27 -3.68 -13.47
C ASN A 753 -42.24 -4.45 -14.30
N LEU A 754 -42.71 -5.40 -15.10
CA LEU A 754 -41.90 -6.18 -16.02
C LEU A 754 -42.31 -5.87 -17.45
N SER A 755 -41.38 -5.35 -18.23
CA SER A 755 -41.62 -4.89 -19.60
C SER A 755 -40.60 -5.45 -20.58
N ASP A 756 -41.05 -5.74 -21.80
CA ASP A 756 -40.25 -6.32 -22.88
C ASP A 756 -39.49 -7.56 -22.39
N TYR A 757 -40.26 -8.54 -21.94
CA TYR A 757 -39.76 -9.75 -21.30
C TYR A 757 -39.92 -10.96 -22.20
N TYR A 758 -38.93 -11.84 -22.15
CA TYR A 758 -38.91 -13.15 -22.78
C TYR A 758 -38.72 -14.23 -21.73
N ALA A 759 -39.48 -15.31 -21.85
CA ALA A 759 -39.29 -16.53 -21.08
C ALA A 759 -39.43 -17.76 -21.98
N ARG A 760 -38.55 -18.74 -21.80
CA ARG A 760 -38.67 -20.06 -22.43
C ARG A 760 -39.20 -21.08 -21.43
N LEU A 761 -40.37 -21.62 -21.73
CA LEU A 761 -41.04 -22.63 -20.92
C LEU A 761 -41.05 -23.94 -21.71
N VAL A 762 -40.41 -24.97 -21.17
CA VAL A 762 -40.36 -26.30 -21.79
C VAL A 762 -41.01 -27.29 -20.84
N LEU A 763 -42.10 -27.91 -21.26
CA LEU A 763 -42.65 -29.10 -20.61
C LEU A 763 -41.87 -30.30 -21.13
N THR A 764 -41.05 -30.90 -20.27
CA THR A 764 -40.18 -32.03 -20.61
C THR A 764 -40.98 -33.30 -20.94
N GLU A 765 -40.33 -34.31 -21.52
CA GLU A 765 -40.93 -35.63 -21.77
C GLU A 765 -41.48 -36.31 -20.49
N LYS A 766 -41.00 -35.88 -19.31
CA LYS A 766 -41.46 -36.35 -17.99
C LYS A 766 -42.66 -35.55 -17.44
N GLY A 767 -43.19 -34.60 -18.22
CA GLY A 767 -44.26 -33.70 -17.78
C GLY A 767 -43.81 -32.66 -16.73
N GLN A 768 -42.51 -32.38 -16.63
CA GLN A 768 -41.97 -31.37 -15.71
C GLN A 768 -41.55 -30.11 -16.46
N LEU A 769 -41.82 -28.92 -15.91
CA LEU A 769 -41.35 -27.67 -16.49
C LEU A 769 -39.84 -27.46 -16.22
N ASN A 770 -39.09 -26.98 -17.21
CA ASN A 770 -37.67 -26.63 -17.09
C ASN A 770 -37.36 -25.62 -15.96
N LEU A 771 -38.35 -24.84 -15.51
CA LEU A 771 -38.16 -23.91 -14.40
C LEU A 771 -37.89 -24.59 -13.04
N LYS A 772 -38.28 -25.86 -12.88
CA LYS A 772 -38.07 -26.63 -11.64
C LYS A 772 -36.58 -26.85 -11.36
N ASP A 773 -35.78 -27.03 -12.40
CA ASP A 773 -34.35 -27.38 -12.30
C ASP A 773 -33.45 -26.12 -12.21
N ILE A 774 -34.05 -24.92 -12.20
CA ILE A 774 -33.32 -23.65 -12.02
C ILE A 774 -32.92 -23.44 -10.57
N ALA A 775 -33.84 -23.69 -9.63
CA ALA A 775 -33.50 -23.67 -8.22
C ALA A 775 -32.64 -24.90 -7.95
N ALA A 776 -31.41 -24.69 -7.45
CA ALA A 776 -30.54 -25.81 -7.13
C ALA A 776 -31.22 -26.69 -6.06
N GLY A 777 -31.81 -27.81 -6.48
CA GLY A 777 -32.54 -28.73 -5.61
C GLY A 777 -31.58 -29.37 -4.62
N ASP A 778 -31.90 -29.25 -3.33
CA ASP A 778 -31.27 -29.92 -2.19
C ASP A 778 -29.75 -30.04 -2.24
N ALA A 779 -29.08 -28.90 -2.40
CA ALA A 779 -27.72 -28.77 -1.89
C ALA A 779 -27.83 -28.40 -0.40
N THR A 780 -27.96 -29.42 0.47
CA THR A 780 -27.61 -29.28 1.89
C THR A 780 -26.19 -28.78 1.96
N GLY A 781 -26.06 -27.46 2.06
CA GLY A 781 -24.81 -26.77 2.25
C GLY A 781 -24.26 -27.14 3.61
N ALA A 782 -23.49 -28.22 3.63
CA ALA A 782 -22.30 -28.23 4.43
C ALA A 782 -21.48 -27.01 3.98
N VAL A 783 -21.53 -25.96 4.80
CA VAL A 783 -20.33 -25.13 5.00
C VAL A 783 -19.18 -26.13 5.17
N PRO A 784 -18.04 -26.00 4.47
CA PRO A 784 -16.89 -26.85 4.76
C PRO A 784 -16.39 -26.49 6.17
N ASP A 785 -16.99 -27.12 7.17
CA ASP A 785 -16.50 -27.16 8.54
C ASP A 785 -15.39 -28.22 8.59
N GLN A 786 -14.35 -28.00 7.80
CA GLN A 786 -13.04 -28.61 8.00
C GLN A 786 -12.09 -27.57 8.56
N ALA A 787 -12.44 -27.05 9.73
CA ALA A 787 -11.51 -26.34 10.60
C ALA A 787 -11.82 -26.53 12.09
N VAL A 788 -12.53 -27.58 12.51
CA VAL A 788 -12.61 -27.96 13.94
C VAL A 788 -12.76 -29.48 14.12
N ALA A 789 -11.88 -30.29 13.51
CA ALA A 789 -11.82 -31.73 13.77
C ALA A 789 -10.39 -32.25 14.02
N ASN A 790 -9.51 -31.40 14.53
CA ASN A 790 -8.22 -31.81 15.12
C ASN A 790 -8.00 -31.09 16.46
N ALA A 791 -8.95 -31.21 17.38
CA ALA A 791 -8.76 -30.92 18.80
C ALA A 791 -9.92 -31.52 19.61
N ARG A 792 -9.93 -32.84 19.80
CA ARG A 792 -10.52 -33.57 20.94
C ARG A 792 -10.38 -35.08 20.73
N ALA A 793 -9.13 -35.53 20.77
CA ALA A 793 -8.82 -36.80 21.39
C ALA A 793 -8.23 -36.49 22.76
N SER A 794 -8.55 -37.32 23.76
CA SER A 794 -8.31 -37.18 25.21
C SER A 794 -9.45 -36.51 25.97
N ASP A 795 -10.51 -37.29 26.26
CA ASP A 795 -10.63 -37.90 27.59
C ASP A 795 -11.88 -38.78 27.69
N THR A 796 -11.64 -40.08 27.71
CA THR A 796 -12.59 -41.09 28.20
C THR A 796 -12.49 -41.19 29.72
N LYS A 797 -13.61 -40.97 30.43
CA LYS A 797 -14.05 -41.81 31.56
C LYS A 797 -15.53 -41.58 31.91
N THR A 798 -16.30 -42.61 31.54
CA THR A 798 -17.49 -43.22 32.14
C THR A 798 -18.16 -42.57 33.36
N VAL A 799 -19.49 -42.38 33.30
CA VAL A 799 -20.44 -43.04 34.22
C VAL A 799 -21.74 -43.37 33.47
N ALA A 800 -22.17 -44.62 33.59
CA ALA A 800 -23.41 -45.15 33.04
C ALA A 800 -24.62 -44.82 33.92
N GLY A 801 -25.78 -44.70 33.27
CA GLY A 801 -27.08 -44.98 33.85
C GLY A 801 -28.06 -43.82 33.84
N THR A 802 -28.98 -43.79 32.86
CA THR A 802 -30.44 -43.71 33.10
C THR A 802 -31.19 -44.03 31.80
N ARG A 803 -31.87 -45.18 31.84
CA ARG A 803 -33.12 -45.60 31.21
C ARG A 803 -33.61 -44.83 29.96
N VAL A 804 -33.72 -45.61 28.88
CA VAL A 804 -34.48 -45.39 27.64
C VAL A 804 -35.82 -44.70 27.90
N ARG A 805 -36.01 -43.53 27.29
CA ARG A 805 -37.29 -43.06 26.76
C ARG A 805 -37.07 -42.83 25.28
N GLU A 806 -37.71 -43.64 24.45
CA GLU A 806 -38.02 -43.29 23.06
C GLU A 806 -38.79 -41.97 23.09
N ALA A 807 -38.08 -40.86 22.92
CA ALA A 807 -38.65 -39.63 22.44
C ALA A 807 -38.58 -39.71 20.92
N SER A 808 -39.75 -39.86 20.31
CA SER A 808 -40.00 -39.61 18.90
C SER A 808 -39.08 -38.49 18.38
N LEU A 809 -38.40 -38.77 17.26
CA LEU A 809 -37.81 -37.73 16.42
C LEU A 809 -38.82 -36.57 16.34
N PRO A 810 -38.49 -35.34 16.77
CA PRO A 810 -39.33 -34.21 16.44
C PRO A 810 -39.44 -34.23 14.93
N ALA A 811 -40.67 -34.43 14.43
CA ALA A 811 -40.98 -34.33 13.03
C ALA A 811 -40.22 -33.13 12.47
N ALA A 812 -39.40 -33.37 11.43
CA ALA A 812 -38.65 -32.33 10.75
C ALA A 812 -39.56 -31.10 10.63
N ALA A 813 -39.28 -30.07 11.44
CA ALA A 813 -40.11 -28.90 11.50
C ALA A 813 -40.16 -28.36 10.07
N ALA A 814 -41.36 -28.38 9.49
CA ALA A 814 -41.59 -27.88 8.14
C ALA A 814 -40.92 -26.51 8.03
N LYS A 815 -39.97 -26.35 7.09
CA LYS A 815 -39.26 -25.08 6.88
C LYS A 815 -40.32 -23.96 6.84
N PRO A 816 -40.25 -22.95 7.73
CA PRO A 816 -41.27 -21.91 7.76
C PRO A 816 -41.34 -21.21 6.40
N VAL A 817 -42.55 -21.11 5.85
CA VAL A 817 -42.79 -20.42 4.57
C VAL A 817 -42.36 -18.96 4.74
N THR A 818 -41.41 -18.50 3.93
CA THR A 818 -40.95 -17.10 3.96
C THR A 818 -42.12 -16.17 3.61
N PRO A 819 -42.54 -15.25 4.50
CA PRO A 819 -43.61 -14.31 4.20
C PRO A 819 -43.22 -13.40 3.02
N LEU A 820 -43.98 -13.48 1.93
CA LEU A 820 -43.84 -12.67 0.72
C LEU A 820 -45.18 -12.01 0.39
N ARG A 821 -45.18 -10.69 0.14
CA ARG A 821 -46.34 -9.92 -0.32
C ARG A 821 -45.97 -9.01 -1.49
N ILE A 822 -46.77 -9.01 -2.55
CA ILE A 822 -46.65 -8.14 -3.72
C ILE A 822 -48.03 -7.52 -4.01
N ASP A 823 -48.17 -6.20 -3.84
CA ASP A 823 -49.48 -5.54 -3.93
C ASP A 823 -49.96 -5.45 -5.40
N LYS A 824 -49.06 -5.16 -6.34
CA LYS A 824 -49.37 -5.11 -7.78
C LYS A 824 -48.17 -5.55 -8.65
N VAL A 825 -48.45 -6.36 -9.67
CA VAL A 825 -47.56 -6.73 -10.78
C VAL A 825 -48.18 -6.20 -12.07
N THR A 826 -47.39 -5.55 -12.90
CA THR A 826 -47.76 -5.08 -14.24
C THR A 826 -46.83 -5.75 -15.25
N LEU A 827 -47.41 -6.39 -16.25
CA LEU A 827 -46.71 -7.06 -17.34
C LEU A 827 -46.97 -6.29 -18.63
N ALA A 828 -45.95 -6.07 -19.45
CA ALA A 828 -46.09 -5.39 -20.72
C ALA A 828 -45.19 -5.99 -21.81
N ARG A 829 -45.73 -6.15 -23.02
CA ARG A 829 -45.01 -6.58 -24.23
C ARG A 829 -44.20 -7.88 -24.02
N GLY A 830 -44.83 -8.86 -23.38
CA GLY A 830 -44.22 -10.16 -23.09
C GLY A 830 -44.20 -11.11 -24.29
N ARG A 831 -43.14 -11.91 -24.38
CA ARG A 831 -43.02 -13.06 -25.27
C ARG A 831 -42.74 -14.32 -24.44
N ILE A 832 -43.57 -15.34 -24.61
CA ILE A 832 -43.36 -16.62 -23.95
C ILE A 832 -43.32 -17.69 -25.03
N ASN A 833 -42.18 -18.38 -25.12
CA ASN A 833 -42.05 -19.53 -26.00
C ASN A 833 -42.34 -20.77 -25.17
N TYR A 834 -43.47 -21.40 -25.43
CA TYR A 834 -43.88 -22.63 -24.77
C TYR A 834 -43.63 -23.81 -25.71
N THR A 835 -42.87 -24.80 -25.26
CA THR A 835 -42.64 -26.05 -25.99
C THR A 835 -43.09 -27.21 -25.13
N ASP A 836 -43.96 -28.05 -25.67
CA ASP A 836 -44.39 -29.29 -25.06
C ASP A 836 -43.67 -30.48 -25.71
N LEU A 837 -42.75 -31.09 -24.97
CA LEU A 837 -42.02 -32.30 -25.34
C LEU A 837 -42.70 -33.58 -24.79
N PHE A 838 -43.75 -33.47 -23.98
CA PHE A 838 -44.52 -34.61 -23.48
C PHE A 838 -45.39 -35.24 -24.58
N ILE A 839 -45.69 -34.48 -25.63
CA ILE A 839 -46.46 -34.91 -26.81
C ILE A 839 -45.49 -35.11 -27.98
N LYS A 840 -45.67 -36.19 -28.76
CA LYS A 840 -44.87 -36.47 -29.96
C LYS A 840 -45.79 -36.58 -31.19
N PRO A 841 -45.48 -35.89 -32.32
CA PRO A 841 -44.43 -34.87 -32.49
C PRO A 841 -44.63 -33.66 -31.55
N ASN A 842 -43.52 -33.02 -31.17
CA ASN A 842 -43.51 -31.94 -30.17
C ASN A 842 -44.38 -30.76 -30.62
N TYR A 843 -45.07 -30.15 -29.67
CA TYR A 843 -45.88 -28.95 -29.90
C TYR A 843 -45.13 -27.70 -29.42
N THR A 844 -45.27 -26.59 -30.12
CA THR A 844 -44.73 -25.29 -29.72
C THR A 844 -45.76 -24.21 -29.95
N ALA A 845 -45.94 -23.35 -28.96
CA ALA A 845 -46.81 -22.19 -29.00
C ALA A 845 -46.02 -20.93 -28.67
N ASN A 846 -46.20 -19.87 -29.45
CA ASN A 846 -45.58 -18.58 -29.20
C ASN A 846 -46.62 -17.60 -28.67
N LEU A 847 -46.55 -17.28 -27.38
CA LEU A 847 -47.39 -16.23 -26.82
C LEU A 847 -46.68 -14.89 -27.02
N THR A 848 -47.34 -13.94 -27.66
CA THR A 848 -46.80 -12.59 -27.93
C THR A 848 -47.71 -11.51 -27.37
N ASP A 849 -47.14 -10.33 -27.16
CA ASP A 849 -47.85 -9.14 -26.65
C ASP A 849 -48.55 -9.39 -25.31
N MET A 850 -48.01 -10.31 -24.52
CA MET A 850 -48.55 -10.66 -23.21
C MET A 850 -48.42 -9.46 -22.27
N GLY A 851 -49.56 -8.97 -21.77
CA GLY A 851 -49.62 -7.81 -20.89
C GLY A 851 -50.86 -7.82 -20.00
N GLY A 852 -50.77 -7.19 -18.84
CA GLY A 852 -51.84 -7.24 -17.85
C GLY A 852 -51.38 -6.93 -16.43
N THR A 853 -52.25 -7.22 -15.46
CA THR A 853 -51.98 -6.96 -14.04
C THR A 853 -52.31 -8.15 -13.14
N ILE A 854 -51.52 -8.28 -12.07
CA ILE A 854 -51.78 -9.19 -10.94
C ILE A 854 -51.80 -8.34 -9.67
N THR A 855 -52.85 -8.37 -8.85
CA THR A 855 -52.93 -7.56 -7.63
C THR A 855 -53.18 -8.42 -6.39
N GLY A 856 -52.43 -8.21 -5.32
CA GLY A 856 -52.60 -8.90 -4.03
C GLY A 856 -51.95 -10.28 -3.96
N LEU A 857 -50.78 -10.48 -4.58
CA LEU A 857 -50.04 -11.73 -4.54
C LEU A 857 -49.34 -11.91 -3.19
N SER A 858 -49.56 -13.03 -2.49
CA SER A 858 -49.01 -13.23 -1.14
C SER A 858 -48.84 -14.72 -0.81
N SER A 859 -47.89 -15.05 0.07
CA SER A 859 -47.64 -16.42 0.55
C SER A 859 -48.54 -16.84 1.73
N VAL A 860 -49.47 -15.98 2.17
CA VAL A 860 -50.45 -16.27 3.23
C VAL A 860 -51.64 -17.04 2.66
N ASP A 861 -52.04 -18.15 3.29
CA ASP A 861 -53.06 -19.10 2.78
C ASP A 861 -54.41 -18.44 2.41
N ASP A 862 -54.89 -17.46 3.17
CA ASP A 862 -56.21 -16.83 2.95
C ASP A 862 -56.21 -15.65 1.97
N THR A 863 -55.08 -15.34 1.36
CA THR A 863 -55.00 -14.23 0.38
C THR A 863 -55.40 -14.69 -1.02
N ARG A 864 -56.04 -13.82 -1.82
CA ARG A 864 -56.45 -14.10 -3.20
C ARG A 864 -55.99 -12.98 -4.10
N ALA A 865 -55.07 -13.28 -5.02
CA ALA A 865 -54.56 -12.33 -5.98
C ALA A 865 -55.49 -12.27 -7.20
N LYS A 866 -55.92 -11.07 -7.61
CA LYS A 866 -56.68 -10.88 -8.85
C LYS A 866 -55.74 -10.80 -10.05
N LEU A 867 -56.11 -11.45 -11.13
CA LEU A 867 -55.35 -11.55 -12.38
C LEU A 867 -56.21 -11.04 -13.54
N ASP A 868 -55.62 -10.24 -14.44
CA ASP A 868 -56.17 -9.91 -15.77
C ASP A 868 -54.99 -9.78 -16.75
N ILE A 869 -54.85 -10.74 -17.65
CA ILE A 869 -53.79 -10.81 -18.66
C ILE A 869 -54.42 -10.97 -20.05
N LYS A 870 -53.86 -10.27 -21.03
CA LYS A 870 -54.23 -10.33 -22.44
C LYS A 870 -52.97 -10.55 -23.29
N GLY A 871 -53.14 -11.14 -24.46
CA GLY A 871 -52.07 -11.30 -25.45
C GLY A 871 -52.55 -12.08 -26.65
N ASN A 872 -51.62 -12.63 -27.43
CA ASN A 872 -51.91 -13.40 -28.63
C ASN A 872 -51.15 -14.72 -28.62
N VAL A 873 -51.76 -15.80 -29.12
CA VAL A 873 -51.07 -17.06 -29.43
C VAL A 873 -50.78 -17.10 -30.92
N ASP A 874 -49.53 -17.43 -31.25
CA ASP A 874 -48.97 -17.46 -32.60
C ASP A 874 -49.26 -16.19 -33.42
N LYS A 875 -49.29 -15.04 -32.72
CA LYS A 875 -49.54 -13.66 -33.21
C LYS A 875 -50.95 -13.36 -33.72
N ILE A 876 -51.86 -14.34 -33.77
CA ILE A 876 -53.13 -14.22 -34.50
C ILE A 876 -54.34 -14.45 -33.58
N ALA A 877 -54.26 -15.37 -32.64
CA ALA A 877 -55.41 -15.72 -31.79
C ALA A 877 -55.38 -14.93 -30.47
N PRO A 878 -56.31 -14.00 -30.22
CA PRO A 878 -56.34 -13.25 -28.97
C PRO A 878 -56.66 -14.19 -27.80
N VAL A 879 -55.90 -14.02 -26.71
CA VAL A 879 -56.07 -14.74 -25.45
C VAL A 879 -56.34 -13.76 -24.32
N THR A 880 -57.28 -14.12 -23.47
CA THR A 880 -57.61 -13.39 -22.23
C THR A 880 -57.61 -14.34 -21.05
N ILE A 881 -57.02 -13.96 -19.93
CA ILE A 881 -56.95 -14.75 -18.70
C ILE A 881 -57.31 -13.82 -17.54
N ALA A 882 -58.42 -14.09 -16.85
CA ALA A 882 -58.87 -13.27 -15.73
C ALA A 882 -59.38 -14.15 -14.58
N GLY A 883 -59.17 -13.73 -13.33
CA GLY A 883 -59.66 -14.48 -12.18
C GLY A 883 -58.92 -14.20 -10.89
N GLU A 884 -58.98 -15.14 -9.96
CA GLU A 884 -58.31 -15.08 -8.67
C GLU A 884 -57.39 -16.29 -8.48
N LEU A 885 -56.21 -16.09 -7.89
CA LEU A 885 -55.31 -17.19 -7.56
C LEU A 885 -54.45 -16.88 -6.33
N ASN A 886 -53.94 -17.92 -5.69
CA ASN A 886 -52.87 -17.85 -4.73
C ASN A 886 -51.87 -18.99 -4.97
N PRO A 887 -50.84 -18.74 -5.79
CA PRO A 887 -49.86 -19.75 -6.15
C PRO A 887 -48.71 -19.87 -5.14
N LEU A 888 -48.59 -18.93 -4.18
CA LEU A 888 -47.47 -18.85 -3.23
C LEU A 888 -47.83 -19.42 -1.84
N ALA A 889 -49.12 -19.54 -1.53
CA ALA A 889 -49.61 -20.19 -0.33
C ALA A 889 -49.32 -21.70 -0.30
N LYS A 890 -49.33 -22.26 0.92
CA LYS A 890 -49.23 -23.71 1.10
C LYS A 890 -50.48 -24.39 0.56
N LYS A 891 -51.65 -23.79 0.78
CA LYS A 891 -52.91 -24.16 0.14
C LYS A 891 -53.08 -23.39 -1.16
N ARG A 892 -52.85 -24.06 -2.29
CA ARG A 892 -52.98 -23.45 -3.61
C ARG A 892 -54.46 -23.19 -3.90
N TYR A 893 -54.79 -21.94 -4.21
CA TYR A 893 -56.12 -21.54 -4.69
C TYR A 893 -56.02 -21.06 -6.13
N ILE A 894 -56.92 -21.49 -7.01
CA ILE A 894 -57.05 -20.98 -8.38
C ILE A 894 -58.54 -20.85 -8.69
N ASP A 895 -58.96 -19.77 -9.33
CA ASP A 895 -60.30 -19.57 -9.90
C ASP A 895 -60.14 -18.65 -11.11
N ILE A 896 -59.75 -19.24 -12.23
CA ILE A 896 -59.34 -18.54 -13.44
C ILE A 896 -60.30 -18.85 -14.57
N LYS A 897 -60.75 -17.80 -15.26
CA LYS A 897 -61.42 -17.86 -16.55
C LYS A 897 -60.41 -17.49 -17.64
N ALA A 898 -60.21 -18.35 -18.61
CA ALA A 898 -59.38 -18.05 -19.76
C ALA A 898 -60.15 -18.28 -21.06
N GLY A 899 -59.88 -17.45 -22.06
CA GLY A 899 -60.55 -17.46 -23.34
C GLY A 899 -59.53 -17.36 -24.47
N VAL A 900 -59.70 -18.16 -25.51
CA VAL A 900 -59.00 -18.01 -26.79
C VAL A 900 -60.04 -17.99 -27.90
N LYS A 901 -59.89 -17.12 -28.90
CA LYS A 901 -60.81 -17.03 -30.03
C LYS A 901 -60.11 -17.27 -31.35
N GLY A 902 -60.69 -18.13 -32.18
CA GLY A 902 -60.23 -18.35 -33.56
C GLY A 902 -58.84 -18.98 -33.69
N TYR A 903 -58.40 -19.78 -32.72
CA TYR A 903 -57.12 -20.50 -32.78
C TYR A 903 -57.13 -21.56 -33.90
N GLU A 904 -56.14 -21.53 -34.78
CA GLU A 904 -56.03 -22.47 -35.91
C GLU A 904 -55.66 -23.88 -35.42
N LEU A 905 -56.59 -24.84 -35.53
CA LEU A 905 -56.42 -26.18 -34.97
C LEU A 905 -55.41 -27.05 -35.71
N SER A 906 -55.06 -26.69 -36.94
CA SER A 906 -54.00 -27.35 -37.70
C SER A 906 -52.66 -27.32 -36.94
N ALA A 907 -52.41 -26.25 -36.17
CA ALA A 907 -51.23 -26.14 -35.31
C ALA A 907 -51.27 -27.09 -34.09
N ALA A 908 -52.46 -27.51 -33.63
CA ALA A 908 -52.65 -28.45 -32.52
C ALA A 908 -52.90 -29.91 -32.98
N SER A 909 -52.68 -30.21 -34.27
CA SER A 909 -52.92 -31.55 -34.84
C SER A 909 -52.15 -32.67 -34.13
N THR A 910 -51.03 -32.38 -33.46
CA THR A 910 -50.23 -33.38 -32.73
C THR A 910 -50.98 -33.96 -31.52
N TYR A 911 -51.76 -33.14 -30.80
CA TYR A 911 -52.59 -33.60 -29.69
C TYR A 911 -53.75 -34.49 -30.19
N SER A 912 -54.39 -34.11 -31.30
CA SER A 912 -55.47 -34.90 -31.90
C SER A 912 -54.96 -36.24 -32.44
N ALA A 913 -53.78 -36.26 -33.08
CA ALA A 913 -53.16 -37.49 -33.54
C ALA A 913 -52.86 -38.46 -32.38
N LYS A 914 -52.32 -37.96 -31.25
CA LYS A 914 -51.98 -38.78 -30.08
C LYS A 914 -53.21 -39.41 -29.42
N TYR A 915 -54.26 -38.63 -29.14
CA TYR A 915 -55.40 -39.08 -28.33
C TYR A 915 -56.65 -39.49 -29.12
N ALA A 916 -56.87 -38.89 -30.29
CA ALA A 916 -58.01 -39.21 -31.16
C ALA A 916 -57.63 -40.14 -32.33
N GLY A 917 -56.33 -40.28 -32.66
CA GLY A 917 -55.86 -41.11 -33.77
C GLY A 917 -56.12 -40.50 -35.14
N TYR A 918 -56.34 -39.18 -35.23
CA TYR A 918 -56.53 -38.44 -36.47
C TYR A 918 -55.83 -37.09 -36.39
N GLY A 919 -55.18 -36.67 -37.47
CA GLY A 919 -54.69 -35.29 -37.59
C GLY A 919 -55.82 -34.32 -37.91
N ILE A 920 -55.63 -33.03 -37.62
CA ILE A 920 -56.57 -31.96 -37.99
C ILE A 920 -56.06 -31.30 -39.27
N GLU A 921 -56.87 -31.32 -40.33
CA GLU A 921 -56.53 -30.67 -41.60
C GLU A 921 -56.89 -29.19 -41.64
N LYS A 922 -58.08 -28.86 -41.09
CA LYS A 922 -58.57 -27.49 -40.95
C LYS A 922 -59.57 -27.39 -39.81
N GLY A 923 -59.74 -26.17 -39.28
CA GLY A 923 -60.72 -25.84 -38.26
C GLY A 923 -60.21 -24.75 -37.33
N LYS A 924 -61.12 -23.94 -36.79
CA LYS A 924 -60.81 -22.93 -35.79
C LYS A 924 -61.39 -23.33 -34.44
N LEU A 925 -60.65 -23.09 -33.38
CA LEU A 925 -61.07 -23.30 -31.99
C LEU A 925 -61.29 -21.95 -31.32
N SER A 926 -62.47 -21.75 -30.77
CA SER A 926 -62.68 -20.79 -29.69
C SER A 926 -62.99 -21.57 -28.42
N MET A 927 -62.31 -21.23 -27.32
CA MET A 927 -62.44 -21.97 -26.08
C MET A 927 -62.53 -20.99 -24.92
N ASP A 928 -63.54 -21.17 -24.08
CA ASP A 928 -63.67 -20.51 -22.78
C ASP A 928 -63.55 -21.58 -21.69
N VAL A 929 -62.51 -21.49 -20.88
CA VAL A 929 -62.28 -22.37 -19.73
C VAL A 929 -62.50 -21.62 -18.43
N HIS A 930 -63.05 -22.31 -17.42
CA HIS A 930 -63.17 -21.82 -16.06
C HIS A 930 -62.65 -22.88 -15.09
N TYR A 931 -61.45 -22.68 -14.56
CA TYR A 931 -60.75 -23.64 -13.70
C TYR A 931 -60.69 -23.12 -12.28
N LYS A 932 -61.25 -23.90 -11.36
CA LYS A 932 -61.24 -23.66 -9.92
C LYS A 932 -60.50 -24.78 -9.19
N ILE A 933 -59.48 -24.44 -8.42
CA ILE A 933 -58.78 -25.31 -7.49
C ILE A 933 -58.96 -24.74 -6.09
N ASP A 934 -59.59 -25.52 -5.22
CA ASP A 934 -59.81 -25.17 -3.82
C ASP A 934 -59.59 -26.43 -2.97
N ASP A 935 -58.70 -26.35 -1.97
CA ASP A 935 -58.31 -27.47 -1.10
C ASP A 935 -57.89 -28.74 -1.89
N ASN A 936 -56.99 -28.56 -2.87
CA ASN A 936 -56.52 -29.60 -3.80
C ASN A 936 -57.63 -30.28 -4.66
N LYS A 937 -58.87 -29.76 -4.68
CA LYS A 937 -59.94 -30.24 -5.56
C LYS A 937 -60.03 -29.36 -6.80
N LEU A 938 -59.91 -29.97 -7.98
CA LEU A 938 -60.13 -29.33 -9.26
C LEU A 938 -61.61 -29.41 -9.64
N LYS A 939 -62.19 -28.28 -10.02
CA LYS A 939 -63.43 -28.17 -10.79
C LYS A 939 -63.14 -27.31 -12.01
N ALA A 940 -63.32 -27.86 -13.19
CA ALA A 940 -63.03 -27.21 -14.45
C ALA A 940 -64.26 -27.27 -15.36
N GLU A 941 -64.62 -26.16 -15.97
CA GLU A 941 -65.61 -26.10 -17.06
C GLU A 941 -64.85 -25.73 -18.34
N ASN A 942 -65.04 -26.51 -19.40
CA ASN A 942 -64.41 -26.26 -20.69
C ASN A 942 -65.51 -26.10 -21.73
N LYS A 943 -65.74 -24.88 -22.23
CA LYS A 943 -66.63 -24.61 -23.36
C LYS A 943 -65.78 -24.49 -24.61
N LEU A 944 -65.95 -25.42 -25.52
CA LEU A 944 -65.24 -25.47 -26.80
C LEU A 944 -66.23 -25.22 -27.93
N LEU A 945 -65.92 -24.25 -28.78
CA LEU A 945 -66.54 -24.02 -30.07
C LEU A 945 -65.49 -24.35 -31.15
N LEU A 946 -65.72 -25.43 -31.87
CA LEU A 946 -64.92 -25.80 -33.03
C LEU A 946 -65.70 -25.37 -34.27
N ASP A 947 -65.09 -24.58 -35.15
CA ASP A 947 -65.69 -24.10 -36.40
C ASP A 947 -64.98 -24.74 -37.60
N GLN A 948 -65.76 -25.42 -38.44
CA GLN A 948 -65.30 -26.11 -39.65
C GLN A 948 -64.20 -27.16 -39.42
N LEU A 949 -64.26 -27.90 -38.31
CA LEU A 949 -63.28 -28.95 -38.01
C LEU A 949 -63.33 -30.09 -39.03
N THR A 950 -62.21 -30.34 -39.70
CA THR A 950 -62.02 -31.47 -40.61
C THR A 950 -60.84 -32.32 -40.13
N LEU A 951 -61.10 -33.60 -39.91
CA LEU A 951 -60.08 -34.59 -39.56
C LEU A 951 -59.52 -35.24 -40.81
N GLY A 952 -58.19 -35.37 -40.88
CA GLY A 952 -57.48 -36.03 -41.96
C GLY A 952 -57.50 -37.55 -41.87
N ASP A 953 -56.48 -38.18 -42.43
CA ASP A 953 -56.29 -39.62 -42.37
C ASP A 953 -56.03 -40.12 -40.95
N LYS A 954 -56.37 -41.39 -40.73
CA LYS A 954 -56.12 -42.08 -39.46
C LYS A 954 -54.62 -42.16 -39.21
N VAL A 955 -54.20 -41.77 -38.01
CA VAL A 955 -52.82 -41.84 -37.53
C VAL A 955 -52.74 -42.97 -36.50
N ASP A 956 -51.77 -43.86 -36.68
CA ASP A 956 -51.55 -44.96 -35.76
C ASP A 956 -50.93 -44.45 -34.45
N SER A 957 -51.69 -44.48 -33.35
CA SER A 957 -51.25 -44.03 -32.03
C SER A 957 -51.69 -45.03 -30.94
N PRO A 958 -50.79 -45.55 -30.10
CA PRO A 958 -51.11 -46.50 -29.03
C PRO A 958 -52.07 -45.93 -27.97
N GLN A 959 -52.13 -44.61 -27.85
CA GLN A 959 -52.96 -43.89 -26.86
C GLN A 959 -54.23 -43.31 -27.50
N ALA A 960 -54.48 -43.58 -28.78
CA ALA A 960 -55.69 -43.14 -29.45
C ALA A 960 -56.93 -43.88 -28.94
N THR A 961 -58.05 -43.18 -28.87
CA THR A 961 -59.35 -43.76 -28.53
C THR A 961 -59.77 -44.85 -29.53
N LYS A 962 -60.45 -45.88 -29.03
CA LYS A 962 -61.06 -46.94 -29.86
C LYS A 962 -62.43 -46.55 -30.42
N LEU A 963 -62.96 -45.37 -30.03
CA LEU A 963 -64.27 -44.87 -30.46
C LEU A 963 -64.25 -44.38 -31.92
N PRO A 964 -65.37 -44.44 -32.67
CA PRO A 964 -65.45 -43.99 -34.06
C PRO A 964 -65.51 -42.44 -34.16
N VAL A 965 -64.36 -41.79 -34.00
CA VAL A 965 -64.24 -40.32 -33.87
C VAL A 965 -64.88 -39.53 -35.02
N LYS A 966 -64.69 -39.94 -36.29
CA LYS A 966 -65.30 -39.25 -37.45
C LYS A 966 -66.84 -39.30 -37.42
N PHE A 967 -67.42 -40.39 -36.90
CA PHE A 967 -68.87 -40.51 -36.76
C PHE A 967 -69.39 -39.61 -35.63
N ALA A 968 -68.73 -39.62 -34.47
CA ALA A 968 -69.05 -38.71 -33.36
C ALA A 968 -68.94 -37.24 -33.78
N LEU A 969 -67.93 -36.89 -34.59
CA LEU A 969 -67.77 -35.56 -35.17
C LEU A 969 -68.98 -35.16 -36.03
N SER A 970 -69.46 -36.06 -36.91
CA SER A 970 -70.61 -35.77 -37.77
C SER A 970 -71.92 -35.57 -37.00
N LEU A 971 -72.07 -36.21 -35.84
CA LEU A 971 -73.26 -36.06 -34.98
C LEU A 971 -73.24 -34.77 -34.15
N LEU A 972 -72.05 -34.31 -33.79
CA LEU A 972 -71.85 -33.11 -32.96
C LEU A 972 -71.72 -31.82 -33.79
N THR A 973 -71.57 -31.94 -35.11
CA THR A 973 -71.47 -30.80 -36.04
C THR A 973 -72.85 -30.31 -36.46
N ASP A 974 -73.13 -29.02 -36.25
CA ASP A 974 -74.39 -28.41 -36.66
C ASP A 974 -74.44 -28.03 -38.15
N ARG A 975 -75.57 -27.45 -38.60
CA ARG A 975 -75.76 -26.99 -40.00
C ARG A 975 -74.79 -25.88 -40.44
N ARG A 976 -74.13 -25.20 -39.50
CA ARG A 976 -73.15 -24.13 -39.76
C ARG A 976 -71.71 -24.67 -39.73
N GLY A 977 -71.52 -25.97 -39.53
CA GLY A 977 -70.20 -26.59 -39.41
C GLY A 977 -69.57 -26.40 -38.02
N GLN A 978 -70.36 -26.05 -37.01
CA GLN A 978 -69.89 -25.75 -35.66
C GLN A 978 -70.16 -26.90 -34.69
N ILE A 979 -69.22 -27.14 -33.78
CA ILE A 979 -69.35 -28.12 -32.70
C ILE A 979 -69.19 -27.38 -31.38
N ASN A 980 -70.23 -27.44 -30.56
CA ASN A 980 -70.24 -26.84 -29.24
C ASN A 980 -70.19 -27.93 -28.17
N VAL A 981 -69.09 -28.02 -27.44
CA VAL A 981 -68.89 -29.02 -26.38
C VAL A 981 -68.68 -28.30 -25.06
N ASN A 982 -69.43 -28.70 -24.03
CA ASN A 982 -69.15 -28.31 -22.65
C ASN A 982 -68.67 -29.55 -21.87
N LEU A 983 -67.41 -29.53 -21.43
CA LEU A 983 -66.79 -30.65 -20.70
C LEU A 983 -66.48 -30.21 -19.27
N PRO A 984 -67.36 -30.49 -18.30
CA PRO A 984 -67.03 -30.32 -16.90
C PRO A 984 -66.10 -31.45 -16.43
N ILE A 985 -65.02 -31.10 -15.73
CA ILE A 985 -64.05 -32.03 -15.12
C ILE A 985 -64.00 -31.71 -13.63
N ALA A 986 -64.17 -32.71 -12.76
CA ALA A 986 -64.02 -32.55 -11.32
C ALA A 986 -63.23 -33.71 -10.71
N GLY A 987 -62.37 -33.45 -9.73
CA GLY A 987 -61.55 -34.48 -9.09
C GLY A 987 -60.56 -33.94 -8.06
N SER A 988 -59.90 -34.83 -7.31
CA SER A 988 -58.78 -34.48 -6.42
C SER A 988 -57.48 -34.41 -7.21
N LEU A 989 -56.58 -33.49 -6.85
CA LEU A 989 -55.23 -33.41 -7.43
C LEU A 989 -54.25 -34.42 -6.80
N ASP A 990 -54.58 -34.97 -5.64
CA ASP A 990 -53.74 -35.93 -4.92
C ASP A 990 -53.96 -37.39 -5.36
N ASP A 991 -55.05 -37.67 -6.07
CA ASP A 991 -55.40 -38.98 -6.64
C ASP A 991 -55.94 -38.79 -8.07
N PRO A 992 -55.09 -38.91 -9.10
CA PRO A 992 -55.39 -38.47 -10.46
C PRO A 992 -56.23 -39.45 -11.30
N ASP A 993 -57.00 -40.37 -10.68
CA ASP A 993 -58.04 -41.15 -11.36
C ASP A 993 -59.24 -40.27 -11.71
N PHE A 994 -59.05 -39.35 -12.66
CA PHE A 994 -60.10 -38.49 -13.20
C PHE A 994 -61.07 -39.34 -14.03
N SER A 995 -62.19 -39.76 -13.45
CA SER A 995 -63.20 -40.52 -14.18
C SER A 995 -63.92 -39.63 -15.21
N VAL A 996 -63.55 -39.72 -16.48
CA VAL A 996 -64.25 -39.06 -17.60
C VAL A 996 -65.46 -39.90 -18.08
N GLY A 997 -65.72 -41.05 -17.45
CA GLY A 997 -66.68 -42.05 -17.92
C GLY A 997 -68.18 -41.73 -17.72
N GLY A 998 -68.53 -40.68 -16.99
CA GLY A 998 -69.92 -40.45 -16.56
C GLY A 998 -70.78 -39.49 -17.41
N LEU A 999 -70.22 -38.81 -18.42
CA LEU A 999 -70.86 -37.61 -19.00
C LEU A 999 -71.20 -37.68 -20.50
N VAL A 1000 -70.97 -38.80 -21.18
CA VAL A 1000 -71.07 -38.86 -22.66
C VAL A 1000 -72.34 -39.55 -23.19
N VAL A 1001 -73.19 -40.15 -22.35
CA VAL A 1001 -74.29 -41.01 -22.85
C VAL A 1001 -75.65 -40.29 -22.99
N GLN A 1002 -75.79 -39.02 -22.61
CA GLN A 1002 -77.13 -38.39 -22.51
C GLN A 1002 -77.45 -37.30 -23.55
N VAL A 1003 -76.77 -37.27 -24.70
CA VAL A 1003 -77.02 -36.29 -25.79
C VAL A 1003 -77.36 -36.94 -27.14
N ILE A 1004 -77.33 -38.28 -27.26
CA ILE A 1004 -77.61 -38.96 -28.54
C ILE A 1004 -78.93 -39.74 -28.47
N VAL A 1005 -80.08 -39.07 -28.37
CA VAL A 1005 -81.34 -39.57 -28.95
C VAL A 1005 -82.26 -38.38 -29.28
N ASN A 1006 -82.62 -38.27 -30.57
CA ASN A 1006 -83.66 -37.45 -31.20
C ASN A 1006 -83.13 -36.41 -32.20
N LEU A 1007 -82.58 -36.91 -33.32
CA LEU A 1007 -82.96 -36.38 -34.63
C LEU A 1007 -82.64 -37.42 -35.72
N LEU A 1008 -83.66 -38.18 -36.11
CA LEU A 1008 -83.71 -38.92 -37.37
C LEU A 1008 -84.58 -38.09 -38.32
N GLU A 1009 -84.03 -37.65 -39.45
CA GLU A 1009 -84.58 -37.97 -40.78
C GLU A 1009 -83.80 -37.32 -41.93
N LYS A 1010 -83.83 -38.03 -43.06
CA LYS A 1010 -83.09 -37.89 -44.32
C LYS A 1010 -83.48 -36.64 -45.13
N ALA A 1011 -82.53 -36.13 -45.93
CA ALA A 1011 -82.65 -35.76 -47.36
C ALA A 1011 -81.32 -35.07 -47.78
N VAL A 1012 -80.50 -35.61 -48.68
CA VAL A 1012 -80.59 -35.72 -50.15
C VAL A 1012 -79.97 -34.52 -50.89
N THR A 1013 -79.03 -34.90 -51.78
CA THR A 1013 -78.44 -34.21 -52.95
C THR A 1013 -77.59 -32.96 -52.76
N ALA A 1014 -76.32 -33.13 -53.12
CA ALA A 1014 -75.37 -32.10 -53.49
C ALA A 1014 -75.80 -31.34 -54.76
N PRO A 1015 -75.50 -30.04 -54.85
CA PRO A 1015 -75.31 -29.38 -56.14
C PRO A 1015 -73.93 -28.70 -56.18
N PHE A 1016 -73.15 -28.90 -57.26
CA PHE A 1016 -72.27 -27.90 -57.93
C PHE A 1016 -71.38 -28.61 -58.96
N ASP A 1017 -72.02 -29.22 -59.97
CA ASP A 1017 -71.46 -29.24 -61.31
C ASP A 1017 -72.07 -28.05 -62.06
N LEU A 1018 -71.24 -27.29 -62.79
CA LEU A 1018 -71.56 -26.14 -63.65
C LEU A 1018 -71.39 -24.73 -63.05
N ILE A 1019 -70.16 -24.24 -62.89
CA ILE A 1019 -69.77 -22.88 -63.34
C ILE A 1019 -68.28 -22.89 -63.75
N ALA A 1020 -67.98 -23.39 -64.94
CA ALA A 1020 -66.63 -23.38 -65.54
C ALA A 1020 -66.55 -22.57 -66.86
N SER A 1021 -67.50 -21.65 -67.12
CA SER A 1021 -67.56 -20.93 -68.42
C SER A 1021 -67.70 -19.41 -68.34
N ALA A 1022 -67.55 -18.79 -67.17
CA ALA A 1022 -67.70 -17.32 -67.02
C ALA A 1022 -66.38 -16.53 -66.91
N PHE A 1023 -65.22 -17.19 -66.87
CA PHE A 1023 -63.92 -16.51 -66.86
C PHE A 1023 -63.20 -16.76 -68.18
N GLY A 1024 -63.28 -15.76 -69.08
CA GLY A 1024 -62.60 -15.76 -70.37
C GLY A 1024 -61.11 -16.13 -70.26
N GLY A 1025 -60.64 -16.93 -71.22
CA GLY A 1025 -59.32 -17.55 -71.21
C GLY A 1025 -58.16 -16.58 -71.07
N GLY A 1026 -57.40 -16.78 -69.99
CA GLY A 1026 -56.06 -16.24 -69.70
C GLY A 1026 -55.44 -17.08 -68.57
N PRO A 1027 -54.11 -17.08 -68.37
CA PRO A 1027 -53.43 -18.01 -67.45
C PRO A 1027 -54.05 -17.95 -66.05
N SER A 1028 -54.38 -19.12 -65.52
CA SER A 1028 -55.30 -19.32 -64.40
C SER A 1028 -54.93 -18.53 -63.13
N LEU A 1029 -55.86 -17.72 -62.63
CA LEU A 1029 -55.83 -17.06 -61.30
C LEU A 1029 -55.91 -18.05 -60.12
N SER A 1030 -55.59 -19.33 -60.35
CA SER A 1030 -55.78 -20.42 -59.39
C SER A 1030 -54.53 -20.72 -58.55
N TYR A 1031 -53.39 -20.08 -58.78
CA TYR A 1031 -52.19 -20.28 -57.95
C TYR A 1031 -51.19 -19.10 -58.00
N VAL A 1032 -50.23 -19.11 -57.07
CA VAL A 1032 -49.00 -18.30 -57.08
C VAL A 1032 -47.78 -19.23 -57.07
N GLY A 1033 -46.93 -19.13 -58.09
CA GLY A 1033 -45.69 -19.92 -58.18
C GLY A 1033 -44.54 -19.36 -57.33
N PHE A 1034 -43.67 -20.25 -56.86
CA PHE A 1034 -42.48 -19.93 -56.08
C PHE A 1034 -41.24 -20.58 -56.69
N ALA A 1035 -40.07 -19.94 -56.54
CA ALA A 1035 -38.80 -20.58 -56.85
C ALA A 1035 -38.54 -21.80 -55.93
N PRO A 1036 -37.88 -22.86 -56.42
CA PRO A 1036 -37.61 -24.04 -55.60
C PRO A 1036 -36.82 -23.72 -54.32
N GLY A 1037 -37.22 -24.29 -53.18
CA GLY A 1037 -36.65 -24.04 -51.86
C GLY A 1037 -36.95 -22.65 -51.25
N SER A 1038 -37.72 -21.80 -51.94
CA SER A 1038 -38.04 -20.43 -51.52
C SER A 1038 -39.54 -20.22 -51.26
N ALA A 1039 -39.86 -19.40 -50.26
CA ALA A 1039 -41.21 -18.88 -49.99
C ALA A 1039 -41.31 -17.37 -50.23
N ARG A 1040 -40.32 -16.77 -50.92
CA ARG A 1040 -40.30 -15.34 -51.24
C ARG A 1040 -41.26 -15.06 -52.41
N LEU A 1041 -42.12 -14.06 -52.25
CA LEU A 1041 -42.96 -13.54 -53.33
C LEU A 1041 -42.11 -12.68 -54.27
N GLU A 1042 -41.96 -13.13 -55.51
CA GLU A 1042 -41.31 -12.36 -56.57
C GLU A 1042 -42.29 -11.30 -57.15
N PRO A 1043 -41.82 -10.21 -57.79
CA PRO A 1043 -42.68 -9.13 -58.26
C PRO A 1043 -43.87 -9.58 -59.13
N ALA A 1044 -43.68 -10.60 -59.96
CA ALA A 1044 -44.74 -11.18 -60.79
C ALA A 1044 -45.87 -11.85 -59.97
N ALA A 1045 -45.54 -12.43 -58.81
CA ALA A 1045 -46.53 -13.02 -57.90
C ALA A 1045 -47.38 -11.95 -57.20
N GLN A 1046 -46.81 -10.78 -56.92
CA GLN A 1046 -47.52 -9.66 -56.27
C GLN A 1046 -48.62 -9.08 -57.17
N GLU A 1047 -48.38 -8.99 -58.49
CA GLU A 1047 -49.41 -8.53 -59.45
C GLU A 1047 -50.59 -9.51 -59.54
N GLY A 1048 -50.33 -10.81 -59.48
CA GLY A 1048 -51.37 -11.86 -59.43
C GLY A 1048 -52.21 -11.79 -58.15
N ILE A 1049 -51.56 -11.56 -57.00
CA ILE A 1049 -52.22 -11.39 -55.69
C ILE A 1049 -53.09 -10.12 -55.69
N ALA A 1050 -52.66 -9.03 -56.32
CA ALA A 1050 -53.45 -7.80 -56.43
C ALA A 1050 -54.76 -8.02 -57.23
N LYS A 1051 -54.68 -8.71 -58.39
CA LYS A 1051 -55.86 -9.06 -59.20
C LYS A 1051 -56.81 -10.01 -58.48
N LEU A 1052 -56.27 -10.99 -57.74
CA LEU A 1052 -57.06 -11.90 -56.91
C LEU A 1052 -57.75 -11.17 -55.75
N SER A 1053 -57.04 -10.26 -55.08
CA SER A 1053 -57.62 -9.42 -54.01
C SER A 1053 -58.82 -8.61 -54.53
N GLN A 1054 -58.67 -7.96 -55.69
CA GLN A 1054 -59.76 -7.20 -56.31
C GLN A 1054 -60.98 -8.08 -56.63
N ALA A 1055 -60.77 -9.26 -57.22
CA ALA A 1055 -61.85 -10.20 -57.51
C ALA A 1055 -62.58 -10.71 -56.24
N LEU A 1056 -61.85 -10.88 -55.13
CA LEU A 1056 -62.42 -11.27 -53.84
C LEU A 1056 -63.18 -10.12 -53.17
N GLN A 1057 -62.74 -8.87 -53.34
CA GLN A 1057 -63.44 -7.69 -52.84
C GLN A 1057 -64.77 -7.46 -53.58
N ASP A 1058 -64.79 -7.64 -54.91
CA ASP A 1058 -66.00 -7.50 -55.74
C ASP A 1058 -67.07 -8.58 -55.44
N ARG A 1059 -66.68 -9.69 -54.82
CA ARG A 1059 -67.57 -10.84 -54.53
C ARG A 1059 -67.47 -11.23 -53.06
N PRO A 1060 -68.14 -10.50 -52.14
CA PRO A 1060 -67.99 -10.66 -50.69
C PRO A 1060 -68.38 -12.05 -50.15
N ALA A 1061 -69.16 -12.84 -50.89
CA ALA A 1061 -69.59 -14.17 -50.47
C ALA A 1061 -68.55 -15.28 -50.67
N LEU A 1062 -67.52 -15.07 -51.50
CA LEU A 1062 -66.55 -16.12 -51.84
C LEU A 1062 -65.51 -16.31 -50.74
N LYS A 1063 -65.19 -17.57 -50.40
CA LYS A 1063 -64.09 -17.90 -49.48
C LYS A 1063 -62.93 -18.51 -50.27
N LEU A 1064 -61.70 -18.26 -49.84
CA LEU A 1064 -60.49 -18.73 -50.51
C LEU A 1064 -59.73 -19.70 -49.60
N GLU A 1065 -59.58 -20.95 -50.05
CA GLU A 1065 -58.63 -21.90 -49.47
C GLU A 1065 -57.26 -21.72 -50.15
N ILE A 1066 -56.20 -21.64 -49.34
CA ILE A 1066 -54.81 -21.52 -49.79
C ILE A 1066 -54.06 -22.77 -49.32
N THR A 1067 -53.49 -23.52 -50.27
CA THR A 1067 -52.71 -24.73 -50.00
C THR A 1067 -51.26 -24.51 -50.43
N GLY A 1068 -50.30 -24.74 -49.55
CA GLY A 1068 -48.89 -24.80 -49.91
C GLY A 1068 -48.57 -26.10 -50.64
N TRP A 1069 -48.03 -26.02 -51.84
CA TRP A 1069 -47.53 -27.17 -52.58
C TRP A 1069 -46.00 -27.14 -52.62
N VAL A 1070 -45.44 -28.30 -52.36
CA VAL A 1070 -44.01 -28.55 -52.33
C VAL A 1070 -43.74 -29.73 -53.22
N ASP A 1071 -42.72 -29.58 -54.04
CA ASP A 1071 -42.25 -30.63 -54.93
C ASP A 1071 -40.93 -31.13 -54.36
N ARG A 1072 -40.89 -32.38 -53.89
CA ARG A 1072 -39.72 -32.93 -53.22
C ARG A 1072 -38.48 -32.90 -54.12
N ASP A 1073 -38.62 -33.20 -55.41
CA ASP A 1073 -37.49 -33.28 -56.34
C ASP A 1073 -36.96 -31.89 -56.70
N ALA A 1074 -37.86 -30.89 -56.79
CA ALA A 1074 -37.46 -29.50 -57.06
C ALA A 1074 -36.99 -28.74 -55.80
N ASP A 1075 -37.68 -28.91 -54.67
CA ASP A 1075 -37.50 -28.08 -53.46
C ASP A 1075 -36.36 -28.58 -52.55
N VAL A 1076 -36.06 -29.89 -52.52
CA VAL A 1076 -34.96 -30.42 -51.69
C VAL A 1076 -33.60 -29.83 -52.08
N PRO A 1077 -33.20 -29.79 -53.36
CA PRO A 1077 -31.93 -29.13 -53.75
C PRO A 1077 -31.86 -27.66 -53.31
N GLY A 1078 -32.94 -26.90 -53.50
CA GLY A 1078 -33.01 -25.48 -53.09
C GLY A 1078 -32.93 -25.27 -51.57
N LEU A 1079 -33.54 -26.17 -50.78
CA LEU A 1079 -33.44 -26.14 -49.32
C LEU A 1079 -32.02 -26.44 -48.84
N ARG A 1080 -31.31 -27.36 -49.49
CA ARG A 1080 -29.91 -27.68 -49.16
C ARG A 1080 -28.97 -26.52 -49.45
N GLU A 1081 -29.09 -25.88 -50.62
CA GLU A 1081 -28.31 -24.67 -50.96
C GLU A 1081 -28.50 -23.55 -49.95
N ARG A 1082 -29.75 -23.31 -49.53
CA ARG A 1082 -30.08 -22.31 -48.53
C ARG A 1082 -29.48 -22.67 -47.16
N ALA A 1083 -29.59 -23.92 -46.74
CA ALA A 1083 -29.06 -24.39 -45.47
C ALA A 1083 -27.53 -24.24 -45.40
N ILE A 1084 -26.81 -24.57 -46.48
CA ILE A 1084 -25.36 -24.35 -46.60
C ILE A 1084 -25.04 -22.85 -46.46
N ARG A 1085 -25.78 -21.98 -47.14
CA ARG A 1085 -25.59 -20.52 -47.07
C ARG A 1085 -25.83 -19.95 -45.67
N GLN A 1086 -26.86 -20.42 -44.97
CA GLN A 1086 -27.15 -20.01 -43.59
C GLN A 1086 -26.05 -20.46 -42.62
N LYS A 1087 -25.56 -21.70 -42.74
CA LYS A 1087 -24.44 -22.19 -41.92
C LYS A 1087 -23.17 -21.38 -42.14
N MET A 1088 -22.85 -20.99 -43.38
CA MET A 1088 -21.71 -20.10 -43.66
C MET A 1088 -21.90 -18.69 -43.04
N ARG A 1089 -23.10 -18.11 -43.10
CA ARG A 1089 -23.39 -16.81 -42.46
C ARG A 1089 -23.28 -16.87 -40.94
N ALA A 1090 -23.74 -17.95 -40.32
CA ALA A 1090 -23.63 -18.16 -38.88
C ALA A 1090 -22.18 -18.26 -38.41
N LEU A 1091 -21.32 -18.94 -39.18
CA LEU A 1091 -19.87 -18.98 -38.91
C LEU A 1091 -19.23 -17.59 -39.05
N LYS A 1092 -19.56 -16.84 -40.10
CA LYS A 1092 -19.08 -15.46 -40.28
C LYS A 1092 -19.56 -14.51 -39.16
N ALA A 1093 -20.79 -14.66 -38.70
CA ALA A 1093 -21.32 -13.91 -37.55
C ALA A 1093 -20.58 -14.22 -36.25
N LYS A 1094 -20.15 -15.47 -36.06
CA LYS A 1094 -19.42 -15.93 -34.88
C LYS A 1094 -17.96 -15.45 -34.86
N ASP A 1095 -17.36 -15.26 -36.03
CA ASP A 1095 -15.99 -14.75 -36.14
C ASP A 1095 -15.93 -13.20 -36.12
N ALA A 1096 -17.05 -12.52 -36.32
CA ALA A 1096 -17.15 -11.07 -36.21
C ALA A 1096 -17.29 -10.66 -34.73
N SER A 1097 -16.25 -10.02 -34.18
CA SER A 1097 -16.18 -9.57 -32.77
C SER A 1097 -17.12 -8.41 -32.40
N GLN A 1098 -18.11 -8.08 -33.24
CA GLN A 1098 -19.12 -7.05 -32.98
C GLN A 1098 -20.52 -7.62 -33.26
N GLY A 1099 -21.40 -7.49 -32.26
CA GLY A 1099 -22.76 -8.02 -32.27
C GLY A 1099 -23.56 -7.53 -33.47
N VAL A 1100 -23.87 -8.45 -34.39
CA VAL A 1100 -24.79 -8.22 -35.49
C VAL A 1100 -26.20 -8.60 -35.03
N GLU A 1101 -27.15 -7.67 -35.12
CA GLU A 1101 -28.54 -7.86 -34.66
C GLU A 1101 -29.34 -8.90 -35.48
N SER A 1102 -28.88 -9.26 -36.69
CA SER A 1102 -29.48 -10.32 -37.53
C SER A 1102 -28.47 -11.01 -38.45
N THR A 1103 -28.52 -12.34 -38.50
CA THR A 1103 -27.65 -13.16 -39.39
C THR A 1103 -28.08 -13.12 -40.86
N GLU A 1104 -29.28 -12.63 -41.18
CA GLU A 1104 -29.83 -12.64 -42.54
C GLU A 1104 -29.23 -11.58 -43.48
N GLU A 1105 -28.67 -10.50 -42.92
CA GLU A 1105 -28.09 -9.37 -43.67
C GLU A 1105 -26.59 -9.55 -43.99
N ILE A 1106 -25.95 -10.61 -43.49
CA ILE A 1106 -24.52 -10.85 -43.66
C ILE A 1106 -24.20 -11.29 -45.10
N LYS A 1107 -23.51 -10.42 -45.84
CA LYS A 1107 -22.99 -10.73 -47.19
C LYS A 1107 -21.73 -11.60 -47.10
N ILE A 1108 -21.72 -12.75 -47.76
CA ILE A 1108 -20.53 -13.60 -47.94
C ILE A 1108 -19.89 -13.19 -49.26
N SER A 1109 -18.64 -12.72 -49.22
CA SER A 1109 -17.89 -12.38 -50.44
C SER A 1109 -17.35 -13.62 -51.14
N ALA A 1110 -17.02 -13.51 -52.42
CA ALA A 1110 -16.44 -14.62 -53.19
C ALA A 1110 -15.10 -15.12 -52.63
N ALA A 1111 -14.32 -14.24 -51.98
CA ALA A 1111 -13.02 -14.57 -51.40
C ALA A 1111 -13.12 -15.39 -50.10
N GLU A 1112 -14.18 -15.19 -49.30
CA GLU A 1112 -14.35 -15.86 -48.00
C GLU A 1112 -15.08 -17.20 -48.10
N ARG A 1113 -15.79 -17.44 -49.22
CA ARG A 1113 -16.62 -18.62 -49.44
C ARG A 1113 -15.87 -19.94 -49.29
N PRO A 1114 -14.63 -20.13 -49.81
CA PRO A 1114 -13.94 -21.43 -49.71
C PRO A 1114 -13.66 -21.88 -48.28
N ASP A 1115 -13.24 -20.96 -47.40
CA ASP A 1115 -12.92 -21.28 -46.01
C ASP A 1115 -14.18 -21.58 -45.18
N LEU A 1116 -15.20 -20.74 -45.32
CA LEU A 1116 -16.49 -20.95 -44.65
C LEU A 1116 -17.13 -22.27 -45.09
N LEU A 1117 -17.10 -22.59 -46.38
CA LEU A 1117 -17.66 -23.83 -46.89
C LEU A 1117 -16.90 -25.06 -46.38
N LYS A 1118 -15.56 -24.99 -46.30
CA LYS A 1118 -14.72 -26.05 -45.72
C LYS A 1118 -15.05 -26.31 -44.24
N ARG A 1119 -15.34 -25.26 -43.46
CA ARG A 1119 -15.76 -25.36 -42.05
C ARG A 1119 -17.17 -25.92 -41.90
N VAL A 1120 -18.09 -25.57 -42.81
CA VAL A 1120 -19.42 -26.20 -42.88
C VAL A 1120 -19.29 -27.68 -43.22
N TYR A 1121 -18.45 -28.04 -44.20
CA TYR A 1121 -18.20 -29.44 -44.58
C TYR A 1121 -17.61 -30.25 -43.41
N LYS A 1122 -16.61 -29.72 -42.70
CA LYS A 1122 -16.03 -30.40 -41.53
C LYS A 1122 -17.02 -30.62 -40.40
N SER A 1123 -17.90 -29.67 -40.14
CA SER A 1123 -18.87 -29.73 -39.03
C SER A 1123 -20.19 -30.43 -39.40
N ALA A 1124 -20.47 -30.66 -40.69
CA ALA A 1124 -21.67 -31.36 -41.13
C ALA A 1124 -21.61 -32.86 -40.81
N ASP A 1125 -22.73 -33.40 -40.34
CA ASP A 1125 -22.94 -34.82 -40.05
C ASP A 1125 -23.42 -35.53 -41.32
N ILE A 1126 -22.46 -35.88 -42.19
CA ILE A 1126 -22.64 -36.48 -43.53
C ILE A 1126 -21.56 -37.56 -43.73
N LYS A 1127 -21.77 -38.54 -44.61
CA LYS A 1127 -20.78 -39.59 -44.88
C LYS A 1127 -19.61 -39.00 -45.66
N LYS A 1128 -18.53 -38.70 -44.96
CA LYS A 1128 -17.31 -38.16 -45.56
C LYS A 1128 -16.46 -39.28 -46.16
N PRO A 1129 -16.01 -39.20 -47.42
CA PRO A 1129 -15.10 -40.17 -47.99
C PRO A 1129 -13.78 -40.19 -47.20
N THR A 1130 -13.41 -41.38 -46.72
CA THR A 1130 -12.15 -41.63 -46.02
C THR A 1130 -11.08 -42.10 -46.99
N ASN A 1131 -9.81 -41.83 -46.68
CA ASN A 1131 -8.68 -42.46 -47.34
C ASN A 1131 -8.53 -43.91 -46.85
N ALA A 1132 -7.62 -44.68 -47.46
CA ALA A 1132 -7.39 -46.11 -47.16
C ALA A 1132 -7.01 -46.42 -45.70
N ILE A 1133 -6.84 -45.40 -44.84
CA ILE A 1133 -6.45 -45.50 -43.42
C ILE A 1133 -7.55 -44.97 -42.48
N GLY A 1134 -8.76 -44.70 -42.99
CA GLY A 1134 -9.91 -44.28 -42.18
C GLY A 1134 -9.98 -42.79 -41.81
N LEU A 1135 -9.10 -41.94 -42.36
CA LEU A 1135 -9.10 -40.49 -42.15
C LEU A 1135 -9.83 -39.76 -43.29
N SER A 1136 -10.59 -38.70 -42.98
CA SER A 1136 -11.37 -37.96 -43.98
C SER A 1136 -10.47 -37.29 -45.03
N LYS A 1137 -10.76 -37.54 -46.32
CA LYS A 1137 -9.98 -36.99 -47.46
C LYS A 1137 -10.19 -35.48 -47.58
N SER A 1138 -9.11 -34.74 -47.84
CA SER A 1138 -9.16 -33.31 -48.20
C SER A 1138 -9.66 -33.16 -49.64
N LEU A 1139 -10.86 -32.61 -49.84
CA LEU A 1139 -11.48 -32.44 -51.17
C LEU A 1139 -11.39 -30.98 -51.66
N PRO A 1140 -11.38 -30.73 -52.98
CA PRO A 1140 -11.59 -29.40 -53.55
C PRO A 1140 -12.95 -28.80 -53.13
N THR A 1141 -13.03 -27.46 -53.07
CA THR A 1141 -14.22 -26.72 -52.61
C THR A 1141 -15.50 -27.09 -53.38
N GLU A 1142 -15.39 -27.33 -54.69
CA GLU A 1142 -16.52 -27.71 -55.54
C GLU A 1142 -17.04 -29.13 -55.22
N GLU A 1143 -16.15 -30.07 -54.90
CA GLU A 1143 -16.55 -31.41 -54.46
C GLU A 1143 -17.17 -31.39 -53.07
N MET A 1144 -16.65 -30.58 -52.14
CA MET A 1144 -17.26 -30.39 -50.82
C MET A 1144 -18.67 -29.81 -50.93
N GLU A 1145 -18.88 -28.83 -51.82
CA GLU A 1145 -20.20 -28.28 -52.11
C GLU A 1145 -21.15 -29.33 -52.65
N LYS A 1146 -20.69 -30.12 -53.63
CA LYS A 1146 -21.49 -31.17 -54.27
C LYS A 1146 -21.92 -32.25 -53.28
N ILE A 1147 -21.04 -32.67 -52.37
CA ILE A 1147 -21.38 -33.64 -51.31
C ILE A 1147 -22.37 -33.03 -50.31
N LEU A 1148 -22.18 -31.77 -49.90
CA LEU A 1148 -23.14 -31.10 -49.04
C LEU A 1148 -24.52 -30.99 -49.71
N LEU A 1149 -24.58 -30.69 -51.01
CA LEU A 1149 -25.85 -30.63 -51.76
C LEU A 1149 -26.48 -32.00 -52.00
N ALA A 1150 -25.70 -33.09 -51.96
CA ALA A 1150 -26.21 -34.44 -52.11
C ALA A 1150 -26.72 -35.04 -50.79
N GLU A 1151 -25.99 -34.82 -49.69
CA GLU A 1151 -26.19 -35.56 -48.43
C GLU A 1151 -26.78 -34.77 -47.27
N LEU A 1152 -26.89 -33.43 -47.35
CA LEU A 1152 -27.47 -32.68 -46.24
C LEU A 1152 -28.93 -33.12 -46.02
N PRO A 1153 -29.31 -33.60 -44.82
CA PRO A 1153 -30.64 -34.11 -44.58
C PRO A 1153 -31.67 -32.98 -44.68
N VAL A 1154 -32.71 -33.20 -45.48
CA VAL A 1154 -33.92 -32.36 -45.53
C VAL A 1154 -35.08 -33.28 -45.20
N SER A 1155 -35.76 -32.98 -44.09
CA SER A 1155 -36.87 -33.79 -43.61
C SER A 1155 -38.18 -33.40 -44.29
N ASP A 1156 -39.19 -34.28 -44.18
CA ASP A 1156 -40.56 -33.96 -44.63
C ASP A 1156 -41.19 -32.81 -43.85
N ILE A 1157 -40.68 -32.56 -42.64
CA ILE A 1157 -41.04 -31.41 -41.82
C ILE A 1157 -40.51 -30.12 -42.45
N ASP A 1158 -39.26 -30.10 -42.95
CA ASP A 1158 -38.67 -28.93 -43.61
C ASP A 1158 -39.42 -28.55 -44.89
N LEU A 1159 -39.87 -29.57 -45.62
CA LEU A 1159 -40.73 -29.43 -46.79
C LEU A 1159 -42.11 -28.92 -46.40
N ALA A 1160 -42.76 -29.50 -45.38
CA ALA A 1160 -44.07 -29.05 -44.89
C ALA A 1160 -44.03 -27.58 -44.45
N GLN A 1161 -42.99 -27.20 -43.71
CA GLN A 1161 -42.77 -25.81 -43.30
C GLN A 1161 -42.53 -24.87 -44.48
N LEU A 1162 -41.86 -25.33 -45.55
CA LEU A 1162 -41.69 -24.54 -46.76
C LEU A 1162 -43.04 -24.24 -47.43
N GLY A 1163 -43.89 -25.26 -47.60
CA GLY A 1163 -45.23 -25.08 -48.15
C GLY A 1163 -46.11 -24.21 -47.26
N ASP A 1164 -46.05 -24.39 -45.94
CA ASP A 1164 -46.84 -23.56 -45.01
C ASP A 1164 -46.39 -22.10 -45.04
N ARG A 1165 -45.08 -21.83 -45.22
CA ARG A 1165 -44.55 -20.48 -45.39
C ARG A 1165 -45.02 -19.85 -46.70
N ARG A 1166 -45.09 -20.61 -47.80
CA ARG A 1166 -45.63 -20.15 -49.09
C ARG A 1166 -47.11 -19.78 -48.96
N ALA A 1167 -47.91 -20.66 -48.38
CA ALA A 1167 -49.35 -20.44 -48.18
C ALA A 1167 -49.62 -19.24 -47.25
N ARG A 1168 -48.88 -19.15 -46.13
CA ARG A 1168 -48.95 -18.00 -45.22
C ARG A 1168 -48.51 -16.70 -45.88
N GLY A 1169 -47.39 -16.70 -46.60
CA GLY A 1169 -46.90 -15.50 -47.28
C GLY A 1169 -47.92 -14.94 -48.28
N VAL A 1170 -48.68 -15.80 -48.96
CA VAL A 1170 -49.78 -15.36 -49.83
C VAL A 1170 -50.99 -14.88 -49.02
N LYS A 1171 -51.38 -15.57 -47.94
CA LYS A 1171 -52.46 -15.11 -47.03
C LYS A 1171 -52.14 -13.71 -46.51
N ASP A 1172 -50.94 -13.51 -45.99
CA ASP A 1172 -50.48 -12.23 -45.42
C ASP A 1172 -50.51 -11.12 -46.48
N ALA A 1173 -50.11 -11.42 -47.72
CA ALA A 1173 -50.18 -10.46 -48.82
C ALA A 1173 -51.63 -10.11 -49.21
N LEU A 1174 -52.56 -11.08 -49.20
CA LEU A 1174 -53.99 -10.83 -49.45
C LEU A 1174 -54.66 -10.04 -48.32
N LEU A 1175 -54.28 -10.30 -47.07
CA LEU A 1175 -54.71 -9.52 -45.90
C LEU A 1175 -54.24 -8.07 -46.01
N ALA A 1176 -52.95 -7.87 -46.33
CA ALA A 1176 -52.38 -6.54 -46.55
C ALA A 1176 -53.04 -5.81 -47.73
N ALA A 1177 -53.55 -6.56 -48.72
CA ALA A 1177 -54.30 -6.03 -49.86
C ALA A 1177 -55.80 -5.80 -49.58
N GLY A 1178 -56.28 -5.99 -48.34
CA GLY A 1178 -57.63 -5.61 -47.89
C GLY A 1178 -58.69 -6.72 -47.92
N VAL A 1179 -58.34 -8.00 -48.14
CA VAL A 1179 -59.30 -9.11 -48.05
C VAL A 1179 -59.56 -9.47 -46.57
N PRO A 1180 -60.83 -9.57 -46.11
CA PRO A 1180 -61.14 -9.96 -44.74
C PRO A 1180 -60.59 -11.35 -44.34
N GLU A 1181 -60.03 -11.47 -43.14
CA GLU A 1181 -59.39 -12.71 -42.68
C GLU A 1181 -60.34 -13.91 -42.55
N ASP A 1182 -61.61 -13.67 -42.22
CA ASP A 1182 -62.65 -14.70 -42.10
C ASP A 1182 -62.95 -15.41 -43.42
N ARG A 1183 -62.46 -14.88 -44.54
CA ARG A 1183 -62.62 -15.43 -45.89
C ARG A 1183 -61.40 -16.19 -46.38
N LEU A 1184 -60.28 -16.20 -45.65
CA LEU A 1184 -59.02 -16.84 -46.04
C LEU A 1184 -58.72 -18.04 -45.13
N PHE A 1185 -58.67 -19.24 -45.71
CA PHE A 1185 -58.43 -20.49 -44.99
C PHE A 1185 -57.12 -21.13 -45.45
N LEU A 1186 -56.21 -21.41 -44.51
CA LEU A 1186 -55.03 -22.21 -44.81
C LEU A 1186 -55.38 -23.69 -44.71
N THR A 1187 -54.85 -24.47 -45.64
CA THR A 1187 -55.02 -25.93 -45.67
C THR A 1187 -53.66 -26.60 -45.57
N ARG A 1188 -53.66 -27.88 -45.19
CA ARG A 1188 -52.43 -28.67 -44.99
C ARG A 1188 -51.56 -28.66 -46.26
N THR A 1189 -50.27 -28.38 -46.08
CA THR A 1189 -49.28 -28.45 -47.16
C THR A 1189 -49.24 -29.83 -47.80
N LYS A 1190 -49.24 -29.86 -49.14
CA LYS A 1190 -49.02 -31.08 -49.94
C LYS A 1190 -47.55 -31.23 -50.28
N LEU A 1191 -47.01 -32.41 -49.99
CA LEU A 1191 -45.58 -32.74 -50.12
C LEU A 1191 -45.23 -33.53 -51.40
N ASP A 1192 -46.24 -33.89 -52.20
CA ASP A 1192 -46.08 -34.80 -53.32
C ASP A 1192 -46.76 -34.24 -54.58
N ALA A 1193 -45.94 -33.76 -55.53
CA ALA A 1193 -46.40 -33.16 -56.79
C ALA A 1193 -46.91 -34.19 -57.81
N SER A 1194 -46.88 -35.49 -57.47
CA SER A 1194 -47.43 -36.59 -58.27
C SER A 1194 -48.97 -36.60 -58.31
N ALA A 1195 -49.64 -35.90 -57.41
CA ALA A 1195 -51.09 -35.71 -57.41
C ALA A 1195 -51.55 -34.53 -58.30
N ARG A 1196 -51.13 -34.51 -59.58
CA ARG A 1196 -51.76 -33.64 -60.59
C ARG A 1196 -53.10 -34.26 -60.96
N ASP A 1197 -54.21 -33.60 -60.63
CA ASP A 1197 -55.56 -34.03 -61.00
C ASP A 1197 -55.75 -33.95 -62.52
N GLY A 1198 -55.37 -35.02 -63.23
CA GLY A 1198 -55.65 -35.22 -64.67
C GLY A 1198 -54.93 -34.26 -65.62
N GLU A 1199 -54.97 -34.57 -66.92
CA GLU A 1199 -54.25 -33.93 -68.04
C GLU A 1199 -54.49 -32.41 -68.27
N LYS A 1200 -55.14 -31.68 -67.34
CA LYS A 1200 -55.51 -30.26 -67.52
C LYS A 1200 -54.77 -29.25 -66.64
N ASP A 1201 -53.96 -29.66 -65.65
CA ASP A 1201 -53.21 -28.71 -64.80
C ASP A 1201 -51.80 -28.39 -65.36
N LYS A 1202 -51.59 -27.15 -65.83
CA LYS A 1202 -50.31 -26.66 -66.40
C LYS A 1202 -49.50 -25.78 -65.44
N GLY A 1203 -49.87 -25.68 -64.16
CA GLY A 1203 -49.16 -24.83 -63.19
C GLY A 1203 -47.82 -25.39 -62.68
N PRO A 1204 -46.93 -24.56 -62.10
CA PRO A 1204 -45.68 -25.01 -61.50
C PRO A 1204 -45.95 -25.85 -60.24
N SER A 1205 -45.17 -26.90 -60.02
CA SER A 1205 -45.33 -27.81 -58.87
C SER A 1205 -44.98 -27.17 -57.52
N THR A 1206 -44.15 -26.12 -57.52
CA THR A 1206 -43.79 -25.30 -56.37
C THR A 1206 -44.69 -24.06 -56.29
N ARG A 1207 -45.86 -24.17 -55.65
CA ARG A 1207 -46.90 -23.11 -55.67
C ARG A 1207 -47.66 -22.99 -54.37
N ALA A 1208 -48.36 -21.86 -54.19
CA ALA A 1208 -49.54 -21.80 -53.33
C ALA A 1208 -50.77 -21.90 -54.24
N GLN A 1209 -51.54 -22.97 -54.10
CA GLN A 1209 -52.74 -23.22 -54.90
C GLN A 1209 -53.95 -22.60 -54.20
N PHE A 1210 -54.87 -22.05 -54.98
CA PHE A 1210 -56.14 -21.49 -54.53
C PHE A 1210 -57.29 -22.38 -54.93
N LYS A 1211 -58.27 -22.48 -54.03
CA LYS A 1211 -59.57 -23.08 -54.31
C LYS A 1211 -60.65 -22.18 -53.74
N LEU A 1212 -61.62 -21.83 -54.57
CA LEU A 1212 -62.79 -21.05 -54.13
C LEU A 1212 -63.80 -21.99 -53.46
N GLN A 1213 -64.37 -21.51 -52.37
CA GLN A 1213 -65.51 -22.10 -51.68
C GLN A 1213 -66.73 -21.19 -51.77
#